data_AF-A0A202FDJ4-F1
#
_entry.id   AF-A0A202FDJ4-F1
#
_cell.length_a   1.000
_cell.length_b   1.000
_cell.length_c   1.000
_cell.angle_alpha   90.00
_cell.angle_beta   90.00
_cell.angle_gamma   90.00
#
_symmetry.space_group_name_H-M   'P 1'
#
loop_
_entity.id
_entity.type
_entity.pdbx_description
1 polymer ?
#
loop_
_entity_poly.entity_id
_entity_poly.type
_entity_poly.pdbx_seq_one_letter_code
_entity_poly.pdbx_strand_id
1 'polypeptide(L)'
;MKKYRMVALAGILLSTTILGANTSVIKATTKSKEIHVKNELTQATNTSSDAAVVGKQKFSDLKDGQTLKISPIFQEDVDNSRAGYATLLQNKLGIVDDKGNSLTMTIEQRDKQTNFATKVSYKDGKQTKAINLEYNYFKPELSSERQDPMNYKGDSLPSNFMDAITSGKNLNNAGTNVPKSSHNRTDLNGHKDDVETEITHMSSDIDTKGGEIEFTPTDVTYGVKGDSLIRHVKIFQEPDWNQLANRTLQLNDKDGLSKPVTITDSNGNKYSVTMNSDAINITEPGQYKVTYEATGIDDSGKPVIDEGSHVVGNNIVYTKRDQLITVSGDKTQVNYNLIIKDKKTGNVIDTQSGQAVDGSTVTIDTSKLPSGYTLSDAQKTFKVDAKNPSKTIEISKNVNYNVKYLDKDTNQQVGKNVTGVGNEGSSIVLQAPSGYDFADTSDMILTLDSQASQKTIYLMKKAAPSIPVERLNYTIQYKDSATSEVVDKTTGQGNLGDYINVEVPNGYSLADLSSHGFLLNKENMTFTSYVTKANTSYSISYIDESTNKEVGTQTGRGADGANLNLKVPTGYALVNANDAIYQINSGNKNVKISVKKVADSDDLGLVSTYPDGGSVQVYDINGKAVNVELGQASDWVTDQLKTINGVEYYRVATDKYIRKDRAYKYVPFSDVVTTSKETPVYDCKGKVSTEKVLAKDTPWYTDRIAKINGTKMYRVATNMWVKASEVHLEH
;
A
#
# COMPACT_ATOMS: atom_id res chain seq x y z
N MET A 1 -0.35 47.16 14.16
CA MET A 1 -1.27 46.57 15.15
C MET A 1 -1.72 45.20 14.66
N LYS A 2 -1.25 44.12 15.29
CA LYS A 2 -1.72 42.75 15.00
C LYS A 2 -3.18 42.64 15.46
N LYS A 3 -4.12 42.48 14.53
CA LYS A 3 -5.53 42.24 14.86
C LYS A 3 -5.67 40.81 15.37
N TYR A 4 -5.98 40.65 16.65
CA TYR A 4 -6.28 39.36 17.26
C TYR A 4 -7.61 38.83 16.67
N ARG A 5 -7.60 37.60 16.14
CA ARG A 5 -8.80 36.89 15.68
C ARG A 5 -9.41 36.16 16.88
N MET A 6 -10.74 36.21 17.03
CA MET A 6 -11.46 35.57 18.13
C MET A 6 -11.80 34.14 17.72
N VAL A 7 -11.29 33.15 18.46
CA VAL A 7 -11.64 31.73 18.27
C VAL A 7 -12.84 31.43 19.16
N ALA A 8 -14.00 31.15 18.58
CA ALA A 8 -15.19 30.77 19.33
C ALA A 8 -15.15 29.26 19.60
N LEU A 9 -14.97 28.88 20.87
CA LEU A 9 -15.17 27.51 21.35
C LEU A 9 -16.63 27.39 21.80
N ALA A 10 -17.50 26.84 20.94
CA ALA A 10 -18.90 26.59 21.28
C ALA A 10 -19.11 25.08 21.40
N GLY A 11 -19.59 24.64 22.57
CA GLY A 11 -20.22 23.33 22.77
C GLY A 11 -19.30 22.12 22.77
N ILE A 12 -18.66 21.85 23.92
CA ILE A 12 -18.05 20.55 24.19
C ILE A 12 -19.21 19.54 24.43
N LEU A 13 -19.57 18.76 23.41
CA LEU A 13 -20.02 17.39 23.68
C LEU A 13 -18.74 16.63 24.03
N LEU A 14 -18.58 16.27 25.31
CA LEU A 14 -17.45 15.48 25.79
C LEU A 14 -17.48 14.09 25.13
N SER A 15 -16.95 13.96 23.91
CA SER A 15 -16.38 12.70 23.48
C SER A 15 -15.00 12.63 24.11
N THR A 16 -14.88 11.86 25.19
CA THR A 16 -13.60 11.52 25.80
C THR A 16 -12.69 10.89 24.75
N THR A 17 -11.75 11.65 24.22
CA THR A 17 -10.56 11.14 23.53
C THR A 17 -9.76 10.31 24.52
N ILE A 18 -9.81 8.98 24.39
CA ILE A 18 -8.78 8.10 24.93
C ILE A 18 -8.05 7.49 23.74
N LEU A 19 -6.79 7.91 23.60
CA LEU A 19 -5.78 7.31 22.74
C LEU A 19 -5.63 5.84 23.13
N GLY A 20 -5.73 4.94 22.16
CA GLY A 20 -5.17 3.61 22.30
C GLY A 20 -3.64 3.70 22.41
N ALA A 21 -3.09 3.24 23.52
CA ALA A 21 -1.87 2.43 23.64
C ALA A 21 -1.43 2.43 25.11
N ASN A 22 -1.08 1.24 25.62
CA ASN A 22 -0.34 1.08 26.87
C ASN A 22 0.86 2.03 26.91
N THR A 23 1.03 2.78 28.01
CA THR A 23 2.34 3.08 28.62
C THR A 23 2.11 3.61 30.03
N SER A 24 2.69 2.92 31.01
CA SER A 24 2.96 3.47 32.34
C SER A 24 3.90 4.67 32.21
N VAL A 25 3.53 5.86 32.68
CA VAL A 25 4.52 6.84 33.17
C VAL A 25 4.03 7.55 34.42
N ILE A 26 4.90 7.47 35.41
CA ILE A 26 4.88 8.05 36.74
C ILE A 26 4.76 9.58 36.67
N LYS A 27 3.94 10.13 37.57
CA LYS A 27 3.80 11.56 37.83
C LYS A 27 5.07 12.09 38.51
N ALA A 28 5.78 13.06 37.93
CA ALA A 28 6.75 13.85 38.68
C ALA A 28 6.91 15.28 38.11
N THR A 29 6.72 16.23 39.03
CA THR A 29 6.97 17.66 38.89
C THR A 29 8.47 17.98 38.90
N THR A 30 8.88 18.95 38.08
CA THR A 30 9.97 19.96 38.24
C THR A 30 10.93 20.09 37.04
N LYS A 31 11.30 21.35 36.78
CA LYS A 31 12.14 21.86 35.69
C LYS A 31 13.51 21.17 35.60
N SER A 32 13.96 20.78 34.40
CA SER A 32 15.14 21.35 33.72
C SER A 32 15.68 20.52 32.55
N LYS A 33 16.26 21.26 31.60
CA LYS A 33 17.22 20.96 30.51
C LYS A 33 16.80 20.08 29.32
N GLU A 34 16.96 20.71 28.14
CA GLU A 34 16.91 20.11 26.80
C GLU A 34 17.86 18.91 26.68
N ILE A 35 17.36 17.84 26.07
CA ILE A 35 18.17 16.74 25.55
C ILE A 35 17.99 16.73 24.03
N HIS A 36 19.08 17.01 23.31
CA HIS A 36 19.16 16.83 21.86
C HIS A 36 19.21 15.34 21.54
N VAL A 37 18.28 14.87 20.70
CA VAL A 37 18.34 13.53 20.13
C VAL A 37 19.33 13.55 18.96
N LYS A 38 20.50 12.95 19.14
CA LYS A 38 21.38 12.57 18.04
C LYS A 38 20.85 11.28 17.41
N ASN A 39 20.63 11.32 16.10
CA ASN A 39 20.53 10.15 15.25
C ASN A 39 21.88 9.43 15.26
N GLU A 40 21.92 8.20 15.78
CA GLU A 40 22.94 7.21 15.39
C GLU A 40 22.24 5.85 15.24
N LEU A 41 21.90 5.50 14.00
CA LEU A 41 21.83 4.09 13.58
C LEU A 41 23.27 3.58 13.62
N THR A 42 23.62 2.78 14.62
CA THR A 42 24.77 1.89 14.55
C THR A 42 24.27 0.50 14.21
N GLN A 43 24.82 -0.04 13.12
CA GLN A 43 24.72 -1.43 12.72
C GLN A 43 25.01 -2.33 13.92
N ALA A 44 23.98 -3.01 14.42
CA ALA A 44 24.19 -4.18 15.25
C ALA A 44 24.58 -5.33 14.30
N THR A 45 25.86 -5.64 14.29
CA THR A 45 26.41 -6.91 13.81
C THR A 45 25.64 -8.06 14.44
N ASN A 46 24.89 -8.79 13.60
CA ASN A 46 24.23 -10.04 13.96
C ASN A 46 25.27 -11.05 14.46
N THR A 47 25.38 -11.16 15.77
CA THR A 47 26.04 -12.25 16.48
C THR A 47 25.14 -12.68 17.61
N SER A 48 24.28 -13.67 17.34
CA SER A 48 23.96 -14.80 18.24
C SER A 48 22.60 -15.42 17.90
N SER A 49 22.65 -16.68 17.48
CA SER A 49 21.73 -17.75 17.90
C SER A 49 20.22 -17.44 17.97
N ASP A 50 19.57 -17.29 16.82
CA ASP A 50 18.14 -17.54 16.73
C ASP A 50 17.92 -19.03 16.44
N ALA A 51 17.79 -19.82 17.51
CA ALA A 51 17.10 -21.09 17.44
C ALA A 51 15.62 -20.80 17.20
N ALA A 52 15.25 -20.59 15.93
CA ALA A 52 13.86 -20.62 15.48
C ALA A 52 13.20 -21.89 16.05
N VAL A 53 12.06 -21.73 16.73
CA VAL A 53 11.27 -22.86 17.21
C VAL A 53 10.70 -23.58 15.97
N VAL A 54 11.46 -24.54 15.45
CA VAL A 54 10.99 -25.45 14.42
C VAL A 54 9.81 -26.25 14.99
N GLY A 55 8.71 -26.33 14.25
CA GLY A 55 7.56 -27.15 14.63
C GLY A 55 8.02 -28.59 14.87
N LYS A 56 7.89 -29.08 16.11
CA LYS A 56 8.28 -30.44 16.49
C LYS A 56 7.46 -31.47 15.70
N GLN A 57 8.12 -32.43 15.06
CA GLN A 57 7.46 -33.51 14.31
C GLN A 57 7.46 -34.78 15.14
N LYS A 58 6.29 -35.43 15.26
CA LYS A 58 6.19 -36.69 16.02
C LYS A 58 6.79 -37.85 15.26
N PHE A 59 7.46 -38.73 15.99
CA PHE A 59 8.01 -39.97 15.47
C PHE A 59 6.93 -40.89 14.89
N SER A 60 5.72 -40.87 15.46
CA SER A 60 4.54 -41.59 14.94
C SER A 60 4.24 -41.25 13.49
N ASP A 61 4.43 -39.98 13.12
CA ASP A 61 4.01 -39.42 11.84
C ASP A 61 5.06 -39.63 10.74
N LEU A 62 6.29 -40.01 11.13
CA LEU A 62 7.36 -40.35 10.19
C LEU A 62 7.09 -41.69 9.51
N LYS A 63 7.42 -41.78 8.21
CA LYS A 63 7.51 -43.06 7.50
C LYS A 63 8.98 -43.51 7.45
N ASP A 64 9.22 -44.80 7.63
CA ASP A 64 10.56 -45.35 7.42
C ASP A 64 10.98 -45.18 5.95
N GLY A 65 12.20 -44.71 5.73
CA GLY A 65 12.73 -44.33 4.41
C GLY A 65 12.19 -43.02 3.85
N GLN A 66 11.43 -42.23 4.62
CA GLN A 66 10.93 -40.93 4.17
C GLN A 66 12.09 -39.99 3.80
N THR A 67 11.94 -39.26 2.70
CA THR A 67 12.85 -38.17 2.34
C THR A 67 12.34 -36.86 2.89
N LEU A 68 13.20 -36.13 3.61
CA LEU A 68 12.95 -34.78 4.07
C LEU A 68 13.87 -33.81 3.32
N LYS A 69 13.26 -32.73 2.80
CA LYS A 69 14.01 -31.62 2.21
C LYS A 69 14.35 -30.62 3.29
N ILE A 70 15.63 -30.30 3.46
CA ILE A 70 16.12 -29.39 4.49
C ILE A 70 17.07 -28.35 3.91
N SER A 71 17.20 -27.20 4.55
CA SER A 71 18.23 -26.23 4.20
C SER A 71 19.62 -26.78 4.57
N PRO A 72 20.66 -26.50 3.76
CA PRO A 72 22.04 -26.82 4.09
C PRO A 72 22.46 -26.25 5.45
N ILE A 73 23.39 -26.94 6.11
CA ILE A 73 24.04 -26.48 7.35
C ILE A 73 25.52 -26.35 7.03
N PHE A 74 25.98 -25.12 6.85
CA PHE A 74 27.34 -24.81 6.46
C PHE A 74 28.27 -24.72 7.67
N GLN A 75 29.58 -24.67 7.45
CA GLN A 75 30.57 -24.52 8.52
C GLN A 75 30.29 -23.29 9.38
N GLU A 76 29.86 -22.20 8.75
CA GLU A 76 29.57 -20.93 9.41
C GLU A 76 28.33 -20.98 10.32
N ASP A 77 27.48 -22.00 10.19
CA ASP A 77 26.32 -22.22 11.07
C ASP A 77 26.69 -22.91 12.39
N VAL A 78 27.91 -23.44 12.47
CA VAL A 78 28.35 -24.30 13.56
C VAL A 78 29.72 -23.85 14.07
N ASP A 79 30.12 -24.32 15.23
CA ASP A 79 31.42 -24.05 15.84
C ASP A 79 32.58 -24.81 15.16
N ASN A 80 32.48 -25.04 13.84
CA ASN A 80 33.36 -25.90 13.04
C ASN A 80 33.54 -27.32 13.60
N SER A 81 32.64 -27.80 14.46
CA SER A 81 32.71 -29.13 15.06
C SER A 81 31.67 -30.09 14.50
N ARG A 82 32.03 -31.38 14.39
CA ARG A 82 31.08 -32.45 14.01
C ARG A 82 29.93 -32.59 15.01
N ALA A 83 30.17 -32.25 16.28
CA ALA A 83 29.17 -32.28 17.34
C ALA A 83 28.18 -31.12 17.22
N GLY A 84 28.66 -29.91 16.90
CA GLY A 84 27.85 -28.73 16.63
C GLY A 84 26.91 -28.95 15.45
N TYR A 85 27.42 -29.53 14.35
CA TYR A 85 26.60 -29.92 13.20
C TYR A 85 25.50 -30.93 13.56
N ALA A 86 25.84 -32.01 14.27
CA ALA A 86 24.85 -33.00 14.66
C ALA A 86 23.76 -32.40 15.56
N THR A 87 24.14 -31.51 16.47
CA THR A 87 23.22 -30.80 17.36
C THR A 87 22.27 -29.89 16.59
N LEU A 88 22.81 -29.07 15.67
CA LEU A 88 21.99 -28.17 14.86
C LEU A 88 21.07 -28.92 13.91
N LEU A 89 21.54 -30.02 13.31
CA LEU A 89 20.72 -30.88 12.45
C LEU A 89 19.58 -31.54 13.25
N GLN A 90 19.85 -32.06 14.46
CA GLN A 90 18.81 -32.61 15.31
C GLN A 90 17.76 -31.56 15.66
N ASN A 91 18.20 -30.34 16.02
CA ASN A 91 17.29 -29.24 16.33
C ASN A 91 16.45 -28.82 15.11
N LYS A 92 17.05 -28.78 13.91
CA LYS A 92 16.35 -28.49 12.65
C LYS A 92 15.33 -29.58 12.27
N LEU A 93 15.58 -30.85 12.59
CA LEU A 93 14.65 -31.94 12.33
C LEU A 93 13.54 -32.00 13.39
N GLY A 94 13.85 -31.67 14.65
CA GLY A 94 12.86 -31.47 15.71
C GLY A 94 12.00 -32.70 16.02
N ILE A 95 12.54 -33.92 15.87
CA ILE A 95 11.78 -35.15 16.05
C ILE A 95 11.55 -35.46 17.53
N VAL A 96 10.29 -35.68 17.90
CA VAL A 96 9.87 -36.00 19.26
C VAL A 96 9.07 -37.29 19.35
N ASP A 97 9.04 -37.90 20.54
CA ASP A 97 8.11 -39.00 20.85
C ASP A 97 6.66 -38.48 20.96
N ASP A 98 5.70 -39.41 21.15
CA ASP A 98 4.28 -39.06 21.29
C ASP A 98 3.97 -38.17 22.51
N LYS A 99 4.89 -38.09 23.46
CA LYS A 99 4.80 -37.27 24.69
C LYS A 99 5.48 -35.91 24.53
N GLY A 100 6.10 -35.63 23.38
CA GLY A 100 6.78 -34.37 23.07
C GLY A 100 8.25 -34.29 23.54
N ASN A 101 8.84 -35.41 23.99
CA ASN A 101 10.25 -35.49 24.36
C ASN A 101 11.12 -35.63 23.11
N SER A 102 12.25 -34.92 23.05
CA SER A 102 13.19 -35.03 21.92
C SER A 102 13.74 -36.44 21.80
N LEU A 103 13.69 -37.01 20.60
CA LEU A 103 14.38 -38.25 20.30
C LEU A 103 15.81 -37.97 19.82
N THR A 104 16.74 -38.80 20.24
CA THR A 104 18.15 -38.68 19.81
C THR A 104 18.31 -39.14 18.37
N MET A 105 18.92 -38.28 17.56
CA MET A 105 19.27 -38.57 16.18
C MET A 105 20.57 -39.38 16.08
N THR A 106 20.60 -40.38 15.20
CA THR A 106 21.85 -41.03 14.76
C THR A 106 22.10 -40.71 13.29
N ILE A 107 23.32 -40.29 12.94
CA ILE A 107 23.71 -40.05 11.53
C ILE A 107 24.26 -41.35 10.96
N GLU A 108 23.57 -41.89 9.96
CA GLU A 108 23.88 -43.18 9.33
C GLU A 108 24.81 -43.01 8.13
N GLN A 109 24.58 -41.97 7.32
CA GLN A 109 25.32 -41.73 6.09
C GLN A 109 25.59 -40.24 5.88
N ARG A 110 26.69 -39.96 5.18
CA ARG A 110 27.09 -38.62 4.77
C ARG A 110 27.43 -38.59 3.29
N ASP A 111 27.19 -37.44 2.69
CA ASP A 111 27.68 -37.12 1.36
C ASP A 111 29.21 -36.99 1.38
N LYS A 112 29.89 -37.51 0.36
CA LYS A 112 31.36 -37.52 0.33
C LYS A 112 31.95 -36.16 -0.01
N GLN A 113 31.23 -35.36 -0.78
CA GLN A 113 31.70 -34.06 -1.27
C GLN A 113 31.55 -33.00 -0.19
N THR A 114 30.37 -32.90 0.42
CA THR A 114 30.01 -31.86 1.39
C THR A 114 30.13 -32.29 2.85
N ASN A 115 30.22 -33.60 3.10
CA ASN A 115 30.19 -34.21 4.43
C ASN A 115 28.89 -33.93 5.23
N PHE A 116 27.84 -33.45 4.56
CA PHE A 116 26.50 -33.33 5.11
C PHE A 116 25.85 -34.71 5.30
N ALA A 117 25.02 -34.88 6.33
CA ALA A 117 24.27 -36.10 6.56
C ALA A 117 23.23 -36.30 5.45
N THR A 118 23.24 -37.47 4.81
CA THR A 118 22.26 -37.86 3.77
C THR A 118 21.24 -38.86 4.30
N LYS A 119 21.54 -39.50 5.44
CA LYS A 119 20.63 -40.43 6.11
C LYS A 119 20.81 -40.38 7.62
N VAL A 120 19.69 -40.30 8.34
CA VAL A 120 19.64 -40.32 9.80
C VAL A 120 18.63 -41.35 10.29
N SER A 121 18.73 -41.77 11.55
CA SER A 121 17.77 -42.66 12.18
C SER A 121 17.36 -42.16 13.57
N TYR A 122 16.12 -42.50 13.95
CA TYR A 122 15.56 -42.24 15.27
C TYR A 122 14.98 -43.54 15.83
N LYS A 123 15.08 -43.71 17.14
CA LYS A 123 14.57 -44.88 17.86
C LYS A 123 13.56 -44.44 18.92
N ASP A 124 12.38 -45.04 18.91
CA ASP A 124 11.39 -44.93 19.96
C ASP A 124 10.96 -46.33 20.42
N GLY A 125 11.29 -46.68 21.66
CA GLY A 125 11.15 -48.04 22.19
C GLY A 125 11.90 -49.08 21.35
N LYS A 126 11.16 -49.98 20.68
CA LYS A 126 11.70 -51.05 19.81
C LYS A 126 11.71 -50.70 18.32
N GLN A 127 11.10 -49.57 17.94
CA GLN A 127 11.00 -49.17 16.54
C GLN A 127 12.15 -48.23 16.19
N THR A 128 12.75 -48.45 15.03
CA THR A 128 13.71 -47.55 14.41
C THR A 128 13.16 -47.12 13.06
N LYS A 129 13.19 -45.82 12.78
CA LYS A 129 12.86 -45.27 11.46
C LYS A 129 14.06 -44.51 10.91
N ALA A 130 14.44 -44.80 9.68
CA ALA A 130 15.45 -44.08 8.94
C ALA A 130 14.83 -43.01 8.05
N ILE A 131 15.50 -41.87 7.93
CA ILE A 131 15.06 -40.71 7.17
C ILE A 131 16.19 -40.32 6.21
N ASN A 132 15.86 -40.17 4.92
CA ASN A 132 16.78 -39.65 3.92
C ASN A 132 16.70 -38.11 3.92
N LEU A 133 17.85 -37.46 3.75
CA LEU A 133 17.96 -36.00 3.74
C LEU A 133 18.37 -35.52 2.35
N GLU A 134 17.59 -34.61 1.80
CA GLU A 134 17.87 -33.92 0.54
C GLU A 134 18.04 -32.43 0.84
N TYR A 135 19.14 -31.83 0.39
CA TYR A 135 19.45 -30.43 0.68
C TYR A 135 18.94 -29.51 -0.41
N ASN A 136 18.13 -28.53 -0.01
CA ASN A 136 17.71 -27.44 -0.88
C ASN A 136 18.78 -26.35 -0.87
N TYR A 137 19.85 -26.56 -1.65
CA TYR A 137 20.87 -25.55 -1.86
C TYR A 137 20.25 -24.28 -2.47
N PHE A 138 20.81 -23.14 -2.09
CA PHE A 138 20.38 -21.85 -2.60
C PHE A 138 20.80 -21.74 -4.07
N LYS A 139 19.89 -21.24 -4.90
CA LYS A 139 20.22 -20.93 -6.29
C LYS A 139 21.14 -19.70 -6.33
N PRO A 140 22.18 -19.69 -7.17
CA PRO A 140 22.88 -18.45 -7.46
C PRO A 140 21.92 -17.50 -8.19
N GLU A 141 22.10 -16.20 -7.99
CA GLU A 141 21.30 -15.19 -8.68
C GLU A 141 22.24 -14.24 -9.44
N LEU A 142 21.75 -13.75 -10.57
CA LEU A 142 22.35 -12.64 -11.29
C LEU A 142 21.54 -11.38 -11.00
N SER A 143 22.24 -10.29 -10.65
CA SER A 143 21.60 -9.01 -10.38
C SER A 143 20.90 -8.47 -11.63
N SER A 144 19.69 -7.94 -11.40
CA SER A 144 18.85 -7.29 -12.40
C SER A 144 18.90 -5.76 -12.30
N GLU A 145 19.89 -5.20 -11.59
CA GLU A 145 20.03 -3.76 -11.34
C GLU A 145 20.05 -2.89 -12.60
N ARG A 146 20.35 -3.48 -13.77
CA ARG A 146 20.25 -2.80 -15.07
C ARG A 146 19.33 -3.59 -16.00
N GLN A 147 18.06 -3.20 -16.04
CA GLN A 147 17.06 -3.75 -16.98
C GLN A 147 17.10 -3.07 -18.36
N ASP A 148 17.75 -1.90 -18.45
CA ASP A 148 17.86 -1.17 -19.71
C ASP A 148 18.67 -1.97 -20.75
N PRO A 149 18.23 -1.99 -22.03
CA PRO A 149 19.00 -2.57 -23.11
C PRO A 149 20.38 -1.92 -23.25
N MET A 150 21.35 -2.70 -23.73
CA MET A 150 22.66 -2.19 -24.14
C MET A 150 22.52 -1.57 -25.52
N ASN A 151 22.62 -0.24 -25.61
CA ASN A 151 22.37 0.49 -26.84
C ASN A 151 23.70 0.88 -27.49
N TYR A 152 23.81 0.62 -28.79
CA TYR A 152 24.99 0.97 -29.57
C TYR A 152 24.59 1.68 -30.85
N LYS A 153 25.40 2.66 -31.25
CA LYS A 153 25.25 3.33 -32.54
C LYS A 153 25.77 2.43 -33.68
N GLY A 154 24.91 2.09 -34.63
CA GLY A 154 25.18 1.06 -35.65
C GLY A 154 26.28 1.42 -36.65
N ASP A 155 26.47 2.71 -36.95
CA ASP A 155 27.54 3.18 -37.85
C ASP A 155 28.91 3.35 -37.14
N SER A 156 28.96 3.10 -35.83
CA SER A 156 30.09 3.44 -34.96
C SER A 156 30.35 2.37 -33.89
N LEU A 157 30.11 1.09 -34.21
CA LEU A 157 30.32 0.01 -33.24
C LEU A 157 31.79 -0.07 -32.79
N PRO A 158 32.06 -0.30 -31.49
CA PRO A 158 33.41 -0.41 -31.01
C PRO A 158 34.07 -1.69 -31.56
N SER A 159 35.38 -1.65 -31.81
CA SER A 159 36.13 -2.77 -32.39
C SER A 159 36.12 -4.04 -31.52
N ASN A 160 35.88 -3.88 -30.22
CA ASN A 160 35.72 -4.96 -29.25
C ASN A 160 34.25 -5.24 -28.90
N PHE A 161 33.29 -4.91 -29.78
CA PHE A 161 31.85 -5.06 -29.54
C PHE A 161 31.47 -6.46 -28.99
N MET A 162 31.96 -7.53 -29.61
CA MET A 162 31.67 -8.90 -29.14
C MET A 162 32.21 -9.14 -27.73
N ASP A 163 33.43 -8.70 -27.43
CA ASP A 163 34.00 -8.82 -26.08
C ASP A 163 33.23 -7.95 -25.06
N ALA A 164 32.71 -6.80 -25.50
CA ALA A 164 31.93 -5.89 -24.68
C ALA A 164 30.60 -6.51 -24.22
N ILE A 165 29.95 -7.31 -25.07
CA ILE A 165 28.66 -7.96 -24.74
C ILE A 165 28.80 -9.39 -24.19
N THR A 166 29.95 -10.06 -24.37
CA THR A 166 30.13 -11.48 -23.97
C THR A 166 31.13 -11.75 -22.85
N SER A 167 32.07 -10.86 -22.54
CA SER A 167 33.15 -11.19 -21.59
C SER A 167 32.74 -11.08 -20.11
N GLY A 168 33.03 -12.13 -19.32
CA GLY A 168 32.76 -12.17 -17.88
C GLY A 168 33.54 -11.14 -17.03
N LYS A 169 34.54 -10.47 -17.61
CA LYS A 169 35.27 -9.36 -16.97
C LYS A 169 34.47 -8.05 -17.03
N ASN A 170 33.64 -7.84 -18.07
CA ASN A 170 32.59 -6.83 -18.06
C ASN A 170 31.42 -7.31 -17.18
N LEU A 171 31.10 -8.61 -17.21
CA LEU A 171 30.31 -9.36 -16.20
C LEU A 171 30.25 -8.72 -14.79
N ASN A 172 31.45 -8.47 -14.27
CA ASN A 172 31.74 -8.09 -12.88
C ASN A 172 32.28 -6.65 -12.71
N ASN A 173 32.19 -5.79 -13.73
CA ASN A 173 32.57 -4.37 -13.61
C ASN A 173 31.33 -3.50 -13.31
N ALA A 174 31.52 -2.43 -12.54
CA ALA A 174 30.48 -1.47 -12.14
C ALA A 174 29.73 -0.76 -13.30
N GLY A 175 30.07 -1.05 -14.57
CA GLY A 175 29.45 -0.48 -15.77
C GLY A 175 28.48 -1.40 -16.53
N THR A 176 28.55 -2.73 -16.37
CA THR A 176 27.72 -3.66 -17.20
C THR A 176 26.84 -4.63 -16.42
N ASN A 177 26.80 -4.53 -15.08
CA ASN A 177 25.72 -4.97 -14.20
C ASN A 177 25.16 -6.39 -14.45
N VAL A 178 25.99 -7.44 -14.40
CA VAL A 178 25.50 -8.79 -14.07
C VAL A 178 26.22 -9.33 -12.81
N PRO A 179 26.18 -8.62 -11.67
CA PRO A 179 26.69 -9.15 -10.41
C PRO A 179 26.13 -10.52 -10.12
N LYS A 180 27.00 -11.50 -9.87
CA LYS A 180 26.59 -12.81 -9.36
C LYS A 180 26.57 -12.76 -7.83
N SER A 181 25.45 -13.13 -7.23
CA SER A 181 25.39 -13.39 -5.80
C SER A 181 25.41 -14.88 -5.58
N SER A 182 26.38 -15.30 -4.78
CA SER A 182 26.39 -16.64 -4.24
C SER A 182 25.74 -16.65 -2.86
N HIS A 183 24.99 -17.70 -2.61
CA HIS A 183 24.14 -17.84 -1.43
C HIS A 183 24.47 -19.09 -0.61
N ASN A 184 25.06 -20.11 -1.25
CA ASN A 184 25.64 -21.22 -0.52
C ASN A 184 26.94 -20.73 0.15
N ARG A 185 27.32 -21.35 1.26
CA ARG A 185 28.53 -20.96 2.02
C ARG A 185 29.54 -22.10 2.00
N THR A 186 30.41 -22.19 3.01
CA THR A 186 31.43 -23.24 3.07
C THR A 186 30.84 -24.56 3.57
N ASP A 187 30.98 -25.66 2.82
CA ASP A 187 30.57 -26.99 3.30
C ASP A 187 31.48 -27.52 4.42
N LEU A 188 31.13 -28.67 5.03
CA LEU A 188 31.91 -29.23 6.14
C LEU A 188 33.30 -29.76 5.73
N ASN A 189 33.57 -29.93 4.45
CA ASN A 189 34.88 -30.30 3.92
C ASN A 189 35.72 -29.06 3.53
N GLY A 190 35.18 -27.85 3.67
CA GLY A 190 35.88 -26.61 3.38
C GLY A 190 35.74 -26.14 1.93
N HIS A 191 34.91 -26.80 1.11
CA HIS A 191 34.63 -26.29 -0.23
C HIS A 191 33.71 -25.09 -0.10
N LYS A 192 34.14 -23.99 -0.71
CA LYS A 192 33.33 -22.78 -0.82
C LYS A 192 32.49 -22.87 -2.09
N ASP A 193 31.33 -22.26 -2.02
CA ASP A 193 30.51 -21.91 -3.15
C ASP A 193 31.34 -21.20 -4.24
N ASP A 194 31.14 -21.60 -5.49
CA ASP A 194 31.75 -20.96 -6.65
C ASP A 194 30.70 -20.85 -7.75
N VAL A 195 30.39 -19.62 -8.14
CA VAL A 195 29.36 -19.32 -9.12
C VAL A 195 30.02 -18.97 -10.45
N GLU A 196 29.77 -19.76 -11.47
CA GLU A 196 30.14 -19.48 -12.85
C GLU A 196 28.94 -18.98 -13.65
N THR A 197 29.18 -18.37 -14.81
CA THR A 197 28.13 -17.87 -15.70
C THR A 197 28.43 -18.30 -17.13
N GLU A 198 27.46 -18.96 -17.75
CA GLU A 198 27.52 -19.43 -19.14
C GLU A 198 26.56 -18.63 -20.04
N ILE A 199 26.95 -18.38 -21.29
CA ILE A 199 26.02 -17.86 -22.31
C ILE A 199 25.29 -19.06 -22.91
N THR A 200 23.99 -19.17 -22.65
CA THR A 200 23.16 -20.29 -23.14
C THR A 200 22.45 -19.97 -24.45
N HIS A 201 22.27 -18.69 -24.76
CA HIS A 201 21.65 -18.24 -25.99
C HIS A 201 22.24 -16.89 -26.45
N MET A 202 22.36 -16.71 -27.77
CA MET A 202 22.72 -15.44 -28.40
C MET A 202 22.06 -15.34 -29.78
N SER A 203 21.49 -14.17 -30.09
CA SER A 203 20.94 -13.87 -31.41
C SER A 203 22.04 -13.82 -32.50
N SER A 204 21.77 -14.37 -33.69
CA SER A 204 22.77 -14.49 -34.77
C SER A 204 23.20 -13.16 -35.39
N ASP A 205 22.31 -12.16 -35.40
CA ASP A 205 22.50 -10.85 -36.05
C ASP A 205 22.71 -9.73 -35.00
N ILE A 206 23.27 -10.07 -33.83
CA ILE A 206 23.33 -9.18 -32.67
C ILE A 206 24.13 -7.89 -32.91
N ASP A 207 25.07 -7.92 -33.87
CA ASP A 207 25.91 -6.80 -34.29
C ASP A 207 25.25 -5.89 -35.33
N THR A 208 24.16 -6.31 -35.97
CA THR A 208 23.49 -5.54 -37.03
C THR A 208 22.06 -5.15 -36.67
N LYS A 209 21.31 -6.06 -36.06
CA LYS A 209 19.91 -5.86 -35.64
C LYS A 209 19.75 -5.73 -34.13
N GLY A 210 20.77 -6.11 -33.36
CA GLY A 210 20.60 -6.35 -31.94
C GLY A 210 19.87 -7.67 -31.69
N GLY A 211 19.45 -7.89 -30.45
CA GLY A 211 18.76 -9.11 -30.06
C GLY A 211 18.96 -9.44 -28.59
N GLU A 212 18.77 -10.71 -28.27
CA GLU A 212 18.88 -11.25 -26.92
C GLU A 212 20.19 -12.01 -26.71
N ILE A 213 20.72 -11.92 -25.50
CA ILE A 213 21.77 -12.76 -24.96
C ILE A 213 21.34 -13.28 -23.59
N GLU A 214 21.42 -14.59 -23.38
CA GLU A 214 20.98 -15.26 -22.16
C GLU A 214 22.19 -15.76 -21.36
N PHE A 215 22.22 -15.41 -20.09
CA PHE A 215 23.23 -15.82 -19.14
C PHE A 215 22.64 -16.75 -18.08
N THR A 216 23.26 -17.91 -17.85
CA THR A 216 22.82 -18.84 -16.81
C THR A 216 23.89 -18.96 -15.73
N PRO A 217 23.60 -18.58 -14.46
CA PRO A 217 24.52 -18.79 -13.37
C PRO A 217 24.48 -20.25 -12.89
N THR A 218 25.62 -20.82 -12.56
CA THR A 218 25.72 -22.16 -11.96
C THR A 218 26.67 -22.10 -10.78
N ASP A 219 26.19 -22.54 -9.62
CA ASP A 219 27.06 -22.86 -8.49
C ASP A 219 27.70 -24.22 -8.80
N VAL A 220 28.94 -24.20 -9.27
CA VAL A 220 29.65 -25.39 -9.74
C VAL A 220 30.09 -26.28 -8.57
N THR A 221 30.21 -25.71 -7.36
CA THR A 221 30.52 -26.47 -6.15
C THR A 221 29.36 -27.40 -5.79
N TYR A 222 28.11 -26.93 -5.87
CA TYR A 222 26.94 -27.73 -5.49
C TYR A 222 26.10 -28.23 -6.67
N GLY A 223 26.48 -27.91 -7.90
CA GLY A 223 25.79 -28.33 -9.12
C GLY A 223 24.41 -27.68 -9.29
N VAL A 224 24.23 -26.48 -8.73
CA VAL A 224 22.93 -25.79 -8.69
C VAL A 224 22.87 -24.73 -9.76
N LYS A 225 22.01 -24.92 -10.75
CA LYS A 225 21.71 -23.87 -11.74
C LYS A 225 20.74 -22.85 -11.15
N GLY A 226 21.10 -21.59 -11.28
CA GLY A 226 20.19 -20.48 -11.00
C GLY A 226 19.30 -20.16 -12.18
N ASP A 227 18.47 -19.15 -12.01
CA ASP A 227 17.56 -18.71 -13.06
C ASP A 227 18.32 -17.83 -14.06
N SER A 228 18.04 -18.00 -15.35
CA SER A 228 18.75 -17.30 -16.43
C SER A 228 18.37 -15.82 -16.49
N LEU A 229 19.34 -14.96 -16.82
CA LEU A 229 19.16 -13.54 -17.08
C LEU A 229 19.27 -13.27 -18.58
N ILE A 230 18.21 -12.71 -19.18
CA ILE A 230 18.22 -12.26 -20.56
C ILE A 230 18.57 -10.78 -20.60
N ARG A 231 19.56 -10.40 -21.40
CA ARG A 231 19.88 -9.01 -21.73
C ARG A 231 19.53 -8.74 -23.17
N HIS A 232 19.04 -7.53 -23.43
CA HIS A 232 18.74 -7.05 -24.77
C HIS A 232 19.83 -6.11 -25.25
N VAL A 233 20.29 -6.32 -26.49
CA VAL A 233 21.18 -5.43 -27.22
C VAL A 233 20.36 -4.73 -28.29
N LYS A 234 20.46 -3.40 -28.38
CA LYS A 234 19.82 -2.60 -29.43
C LYS A 234 20.89 -1.91 -30.27
N ILE A 235 20.82 -2.14 -31.58
CA ILE A 235 21.67 -1.46 -32.55
C ILE A 235 20.85 -0.41 -33.27
N PHE A 236 21.14 0.85 -32.96
CA PHE A 236 20.48 2.04 -33.52
C PHE A 236 21.09 2.37 -34.88
N GLN A 237 20.35 2.08 -35.95
CA GLN A 237 20.75 2.35 -37.33
C GLN A 237 20.37 3.78 -37.74
N GLU A 238 20.88 4.29 -38.87
CA GLU A 238 20.49 5.63 -39.33
C GLU A 238 18.95 5.78 -39.36
N PRO A 239 18.38 6.85 -38.76
CA PRO A 239 16.93 7.04 -38.74
C PRO A 239 16.36 7.11 -40.16
N ASP A 240 15.15 6.58 -40.37
CA ASP A 240 14.46 6.71 -41.66
C ASP A 240 13.91 8.13 -41.81
N TRP A 241 14.75 9.02 -42.35
CA TRP A 241 14.42 10.42 -42.60
C TRP A 241 13.23 10.61 -43.55
N ASN A 242 12.85 9.59 -44.33
CA ASN A 242 11.68 9.66 -45.20
C ASN A 242 10.38 9.81 -44.41
N GLN A 243 10.35 9.40 -43.14
CA GLN A 243 9.20 9.62 -42.24
C GLN A 243 8.94 11.11 -41.96
N LEU A 244 9.93 11.98 -42.21
CA LEU A 244 9.79 13.44 -42.14
C LEU A 244 9.77 14.11 -43.51
N ALA A 245 9.76 13.33 -44.60
CA ALA A 245 9.70 13.88 -45.95
C ALA A 245 8.42 14.71 -46.09
N ASN A 246 8.56 15.96 -46.51
CA ASN A 246 7.45 16.90 -46.67
C ASN A 246 6.67 17.21 -45.38
N ARG A 247 7.34 17.14 -44.22
CA ARG A 247 6.75 17.61 -42.95
C ARG A 247 6.13 19.00 -43.15
N THR A 248 4.88 19.14 -42.70
CA THR A 248 4.09 20.35 -42.88
C THR A 248 3.57 20.84 -41.53
N LEU A 249 3.77 22.11 -41.23
CA LEU A 249 3.22 22.79 -40.06
C LEU A 249 2.03 23.65 -40.49
N GLN A 250 1.01 23.72 -39.65
CA GLN A 250 -0.07 24.68 -39.82
C GLN A 250 0.42 26.09 -39.43
N LEU A 251 -0.12 27.13 -40.08
CA LEU A 251 0.09 28.51 -39.65
C LEU A 251 -0.13 28.69 -38.14
N ASN A 252 0.81 29.36 -37.49
CA ASN A 252 0.85 29.65 -36.05
C ASN A 252 0.97 28.42 -35.12
N ASP A 253 1.31 27.23 -35.65
CA ASP A 253 1.54 26.05 -34.82
C ASP A 253 2.88 26.11 -34.05
N LYS A 254 2.87 26.81 -32.91
CA LYS A 254 4.03 26.95 -32.03
C LYS A 254 4.48 25.62 -31.43
N ASP A 255 3.53 24.74 -31.12
CA ASP A 255 3.80 23.45 -30.50
C ASP A 255 4.41 22.49 -31.52
N GLY A 256 3.90 22.45 -32.76
CA GLY A 256 4.45 21.64 -33.84
C GLY A 256 5.85 22.10 -34.28
N LEU A 257 6.16 23.39 -34.10
CA LEU A 257 7.49 23.95 -34.31
C LEU A 257 8.49 23.58 -33.20
N SER A 258 8.08 23.72 -31.94
CA SER A 258 8.99 23.66 -30.79
C SER A 258 9.12 22.28 -30.16
N LYS A 259 8.12 21.40 -30.30
CA LYS A 259 8.12 20.07 -29.68
C LYS A 259 8.76 19.03 -30.61
N PRO A 260 9.48 18.04 -30.06
CA PRO A 260 10.10 16.99 -30.85
C PRO A 260 9.04 16.09 -31.50
N VAL A 261 9.43 15.45 -32.60
CA VAL A 261 8.66 14.37 -33.26
C VAL A 261 9.42 13.06 -33.19
N THR A 262 8.73 11.95 -33.36
CA THR A 262 9.32 10.61 -33.31
C THR A 262 9.40 9.97 -34.69
N ILE A 263 10.52 9.34 -34.98
CA ILE A 263 10.72 8.47 -36.15
C ILE A 263 11.39 7.16 -35.73
N THR A 264 11.46 6.19 -36.65
CA THR A 264 12.17 4.92 -36.41
C THR A 264 13.29 4.67 -37.40
N ASP A 265 14.22 3.79 -37.07
CA ASP A 265 15.15 3.18 -38.03
C ASP A 265 14.60 1.86 -38.61
N SER A 266 15.42 1.18 -39.41
CA SER A 266 15.11 -0.13 -40.00
C SER A 266 14.96 -1.27 -38.99
N ASN A 267 15.50 -1.11 -37.78
CA ASN A 267 15.41 -2.07 -36.68
C ASN A 267 14.20 -1.77 -35.76
N GLY A 268 13.47 -0.69 -36.03
CA GLY A 268 12.33 -0.24 -35.23
C GLY A 268 12.72 0.56 -33.98
N ASN A 269 13.99 0.93 -33.80
CA ASN A 269 14.39 1.78 -32.70
C ASN A 269 13.85 3.20 -32.92
N LYS A 270 13.39 3.84 -31.84
CA LYS A 270 12.79 5.16 -31.89
C LYS A 270 13.81 6.28 -31.68
N TYR A 271 13.55 7.40 -32.33
CA TYR A 271 14.31 8.64 -32.17
C TYR A 271 13.37 9.79 -31.82
N SER A 272 13.78 10.65 -30.88
CA SER A 272 13.23 11.98 -30.68
C SER A 272 13.97 12.97 -31.58
N VAL A 273 13.26 13.59 -32.51
CA VAL A 273 13.83 14.50 -33.50
C VAL A 273 13.45 15.94 -33.18
N THR A 274 14.48 16.76 -33.02
CA THR A 274 14.36 18.22 -32.92
C THR A 274 14.88 18.87 -34.22
N MET A 275 14.57 20.15 -34.39
CA MET A 275 15.06 20.94 -35.52
C MET A 275 15.50 22.31 -35.06
N ASN A 276 16.42 22.94 -35.81
CA ASN A 276 16.77 24.34 -35.62
C ASN A 276 15.60 25.23 -36.07
N SER A 277 14.70 25.55 -35.13
CA SER A 277 13.45 26.27 -35.42
C SER A 277 13.61 27.78 -35.64
N ASP A 278 14.74 28.37 -35.28
CA ASP A 278 14.91 29.83 -35.16
C ASP A 278 14.70 30.59 -36.49
N ALA A 279 14.93 29.93 -37.62
CA ALA A 279 14.78 30.52 -38.95
C ALA A 279 13.38 30.32 -39.57
N ILE A 280 12.46 29.63 -38.88
CA ILE A 280 11.14 29.29 -39.42
C ILE A 280 10.11 30.34 -39.02
N ASN A 281 9.56 31.06 -40.00
CA ASN A 281 8.44 31.98 -39.76
C ASN A 281 7.10 31.24 -39.90
N ILE A 282 6.51 30.80 -38.79
CA ILE A 282 5.20 30.12 -38.79
C ILE A 282 4.00 31.04 -39.02
N THR A 283 4.20 32.35 -39.18
CA THR A 283 3.10 33.31 -39.41
C THR A 283 2.78 33.52 -40.89
N GLU A 284 3.64 33.02 -41.78
CA GLU A 284 3.49 33.15 -43.23
C GLU A 284 3.68 31.80 -43.91
N PRO A 285 2.90 31.47 -44.96
CA PRO A 285 3.11 30.25 -45.73
C PRO A 285 4.45 30.27 -46.47
N GLY A 286 5.17 29.16 -46.49
CA GLY A 286 6.47 29.08 -47.14
C GLY A 286 7.19 27.76 -46.93
N GLN A 287 8.32 27.60 -47.61
CA GLN A 287 9.24 26.47 -47.41
C GLN A 287 10.51 26.95 -46.72
N TYR A 288 10.96 26.20 -45.73
CA TYR A 288 12.12 26.53 -44.92
C TYR A 288 13.10 25.36 -44.90
N LYS A 289 14.39 25.67 -44.90
CA LYS A 289 15.44 24.67 -44.72
C LYS A 289 15.74 24.48 -43.24
N VAL A 290 15.83 23.22 -42.82
CA VAL A 290 16.10 22.83 -41.44
C VAL A 290 17.20 21.77 -41.39
N THR A 291 17.86 21.70 -40.25
CA THR A 291 18.70 20.61 -39.81
C THR A 291 17.95 19.86 -38.73
N TYR A 292 17.72 18.57 -38.96
CA TYR A 292 17.19 17.68 -37.95
C TYR A 292 18.32 17.09 -37.12
N GLU A 293 18.08 16.99 -35.81
CA GLU A 293 18.88 16.22 -34.88
C GLU A 293 17.99 15.16 -34.25
N ALA A 294 18.33 13.88 -34.49
CA ALA A 294 17.61 12.73 -33.99
C ALA A 294 18.40 12.08 -32.86
N THR A 295 17.84 12.10 -31.65
CA THR A 295 18.39 11.42 -30.47
C THR A 295 17.66 10.11 -30.26
N GLY A 296 18.40 8.99 -30.16
CA GLY A 296 17.81 7.68 -29.86
C GLY A 296 17.12 7.70 -28.49
N ILE A 297 15.93 7.11 -28.41
CA ILE A 297 15.12 7.05 -27.18
C ILE A 297 14.65 5.63 -26.88
N ASP A 298 14.43 5.34 -25.60
CA ASP A 298 13.77 4.12 -25.16
C ASP A 298 12.23 4.23 -25.27
N ASP A 299 11.51 3.17 -24.89
CA ASP A 299 10.05 3.12 -24.94
C ASP A 299 9.38 4.13 -23.98
N SER A 300 10.11 4.67 -23.02
CA SER A 300 9.67 5.75 -22.13
C SER A 300 10.03 7.15 -22.64
N GLY A 301 10.61 7.25 -23.84
CA GLY A 301 11.01 8.52 -24.44
C GLY A 301 12.27 9.13 -23.83
N LYS A 302 12.99 8.37 -22.98
CA LYS A 302 14.25 8.81 -22.37
C LYS A 302 15.38 8.60 -23.38
N PRO A 303 16.30 9.58 -23.54
CA PRO A 303 17.48 9.41 -24.37
C PRO A 303 18.31 8.19 -23.96
N VAL A 304 18.72 7.39 -24.94
CA VAL A 304 19.60 6.24 -24.69
C VAL A 304 21.07 6.63 -24.77
N ILE A 305 21.86 6.07 -23.87
CA ILE A 305 23.30 6.23 -23.83
C ILE A 305 23.93 5.26 -24.83
N ASP A 306 24.91 5.74 -25.60
CA ASP A 306 25.75 4.91 -26.47
C ASP A 306 26.84 4.21 -25.65
N GLU A 307 26.68 2.92 -25.41
CA GLU A 307 27.65 2.09 -24.67
C GLU A 307 28.99 1.97 -25.41
N GLY A 308 29.03 2.23 -26.73
CA GLY A 308 30.25 2.16 -27.54
C GLY A 308 31.11 3.43 -27.52
N SER A 309 30.57 4.56 -27.06
CA SER A 309 31.21 5.87 -27.23
C SER A 309 32.41 6.13 -26.32
N HIS A 310 32.62 5.30 -25.30
CA HIS A 310 33.61 5.48 -24.21
C HIS A 310 33.53 6.84 -23.46
N VAL A 311 32.51 7.64 -23.74
CA VAL A 311 32.22 8.92 -23.08
C VAL A 311 30.94 8.74 -22.26
N VAL A 312 31.08 8.81 -20.94
CA VAL A 312 29.95 8.62 -20.02
C VAL A 312 28.85 9.64 -20.32
N GLY A 313 27.63 9.15 -20.55
CA GLY A 313 26.45 9.98 -20.78
C GLY A 313 26.32 10.53 -22.20
N ASN A 314 27.11 10.05 -23.16
CA ASN A 314 26.92 10.42 -24.56
C ASN A 314 25.71 9.69 -25.15
N ASN A 315 24.78 10.44 -25.73
CA ASN A 315 23.57 9.88 -26.33
C ASN A 315 23.84 9.41 -27.77
N ILE A 316 23.04 8.47 -28.25
CA ILE A 316 23.03 8.12 -29.68
C ILE A 316 22.36 9.26 -30.46
N VAL A 317 23.12 9.93 -31.34
CA VAL A 317 22.64 11.07 -32.12
C VAL A 317 23.00 10.93 -33.61
N TYR A 318 22.03 11.27 -34.47
CA TYR A 318 22.20 11.44 -35.91
C TYR A 318 21.73 12.84 -36.34
N THR A 319 22.37 13.40 -37.38
CA THR A 319 22.03 14.73 -37.90
C THR A 319 21.76 14.68 -39.40
N LYS A 320 20.71 15.35 -39.85
CA LYS A 320 20.40 15.52 -41.28
C LYS A 320 20.20 16.99 -41.62
N ARG A 321 21.09 17.55 -42.43
CA ARG A 321 21.06 18.95 -42.86
C ARG A 321 20.21 19.15 -44.11
N ASP A 322 19.87 20.42 -44.37
CA ASP A 322 19.22 20.89 -45.61
C ASP A 322 17.89 20.20 -45.94
N GLN A 323 17.13 19.80 -44.92
CA GLN A 323 15.80 19.23 -45.09
C GLN A 323 14.76 20.34 -45.27
N LEU A 324 13.72 20.07 -46.07
CA LEU A 324 12.65 21.05 -46.30
C LEU A 324 11.46 20.78 -45.39
N ILE A 325 10.95 21.84 -44.77
CA ILE A 325 9.67 21.86 -44.06
C ILE A 325 8.75 22.91 -44.68
N THR A 326 7.46 22.64 -44.74
CA THR A 326 6.46 23.57 -45.29
C THR A 326 5.60 24.15 -44.18
N VAL A 327 5.39 25.46 -44.17
CA VAL A 327 4.32 26.12 -43.41
C VAL A 327 3.14 26.28 -44.35
N SER A 328 2.04 25.57 -44.09
CA SER A 328 0.87 25.56 -44.96
C SER A 328 -0.08 26.71 -44.65
N GLY A 329 -0.47 27.44 -45.69
CA GLY A 329 -1.55 28.42 -45.66
C GLY A 329 -2.93 27.85 -45.96
N ASP A 330 -3.04 26.52 -46.15
CA ASP A 330 -4.31 25.87 -46.42
C ASP A 330 -5.25 26.00 -45.22
N LYS A 331 -6.51 26.35 -45.52
CA LYS A 331 -7.60 26.51 -44.55
C LYS A 331 -8.69 25.45 -44.73
N THR A 332 -8.61 24.63 -45.79
CA THR A 332 -9.56 23.55 -46.05
C THR A 332 -9.30 22.33 -45.18
N GLN A 333 -8.02 22.07 -44.89
CA GLN A 333 -7.57 21.03 -43.98
C GLN A 333 -6.55 21.59 -42.99
N VAL A 334 -6.58 21.06 -41.77
CA VAL A 334 -5.64 21.37 -40.69
C VAL A 334 -4.55 20.32 -40.71
N ASN A 335 -3.30 20.78 -40.81
CA ASN A 335 -2.11 19.95 -40.59
C ASN A 335 -1.94 19.78 -39.07
N TYR A 336 -2.43 18.67 -38.53
CA TYR A 336 -2.41 18.42 -37.09
C TYR A 336 -1.17 17.62 -36.67
N ASN A 337 -0.78 17.80 -35.41
CA ASN A 337 0.30 17.04 -34.78
C ASN A 337 -0.12 16.57 -33.38
N LEU A 338 -0.16 15.27 -33.17
CA LEU A 338 -0.45 14.64 -31.91
C LEU A 338 0.86 14.24 -31.23
N ILE A 339 1.01 14.67 -29.98
CA ILE A 339 2.18 14.41 -29.15
C ILE A 339 1.74 13.56 -27.97
N ILE A 340 2.30 12.38 -27.86
CA ILE A 340 1.95 11.40 -26.85
C ILE A 340 3.10 11.34 -25.85
N LYS A 341 2.77 11.56 -24.58
CA LYS A 341 3.74 11.60 -23.50
C LYS A 341 3.52 10.47 -22.51
N ASP A 342 4.62 9.97 -21.97
CA ASP A 342 4.56 9.15 -20.77
C ASP A 342 4.12 10.02 -19.59
N LYS A 343 3.09 9.57 -18.87
CA LYS A 343 2.48 10.33 -17.77
C LYS A 343 3.41 10.48 -16.56
N LYS A 344 4.33 9.53 -16.33
CA LYS A 344 5.22 9.54 -15.15
C LYS A 344 6.38 10.53 -15.35
N THR A 345 7.00 10.49 -16.53
CA THR A 345 8.22 11.23 -16.86
C THR A 345 7.96 12.53 -17.62
N GLY A 346 6.84 12.63 -18.33
CA GLY A 346 6.52 13.74 -19.23
C GLY A 346 7.28 13.72 -20.57
N ASN A 347 8.08 12.68 -20.81
CA ASN A 347 8.84 12.49 -22.05
C ASN A 347 7.90 12.17 -23.22
N VAL A 348 8.30 12.57 -24.43
CA VAL A 348 7.56 12.23 -25.66
C VAL A 348 7.91 10.79 -26.05
N ILE A 349 6.89 9.94 -26.17
CA ILE A 349 7.03 8.51 -26.46
C ILE A 349 6.56 8.13 -27.86
N ASP A 350 5.70 8.96 -28.45
CA ASP A 350 5.24 8.82 -29.82
C ASP A 350 4.66 10.14 -30.32
N THR A 351 4.68 10.32 -31.64
CA THR A 351 3.99 11.43 -32.32
C THR A 351 3.31 10.95 -33.58
N GLN A 352 2.18 11.58 -33.91
CA GLN A 352 1.40 11.26 -35.11
C GLN A 352 0.96 12.55 -35.77
N SER A 353 1.02 12.62 -37.10
CA SER A 353 0.61 13.80 -37.84
C SER A 353 -0.25 13.41 -39.04
N GLY A 354 -1.01 14.37 -39.53
CA GLY A 354 -1.87 14.19 -40.69
C GLY A 354 -2.64 15.44 -41.05
N GLN A 355 -3.58 15.28 -41.98
CA GLN A 355 -4.46 16.35 -42.43
C GLN A 355 -5.91 15.93 -42.24
N ALA A 356 -6.72 16.83 -41.69
CA ALA A 356 -8.15 16.60 -41.51
C ALA A 356 -8.92 17.93 -41.46
N VAL A 357 -10.22 17.88 -41.71
CA VAL A 357 -11.10 19.05 -41.64
C VAL A 357 -11.20 19.54 -40.19
N ASP A 358 -11.24 20.86 -39.99
CA ASP A 358 -11.43 21.47 -38.67
C ASP A 358 -12.69 20.95 -37.96
N GLY A 359 -12.58 20.64 -36.68
CA GLY A 359 -13.65 20.06 -35.86
C GLY A 359 -13.91 18.56 -36.05
N SER A 360 -13.28 17.91 -37.04
CA SER A 360 -13.41 16.46 -37.25
C SER A 360 -12.69 15.64 -36.17
N THR A 361 -13.12 14.40 -35.98
CA THR A 361 -12.51 13.47 -35.01
C THR A 361 -11.54 12.54 -35.73
N VAL A 362 -10.32 12.44 -35.21
CA VAL A 362 -9.28 11.53 -35.66
C VAL A 362 -9.08 10.42 -34.64
N THR A 363 -8.93 9.18 -35.12
CA THR A 363 -8.55 8.02 -34.29
C THR A 363 -7.04 7.92 -34.21
N ILE A 364 -6.52 7.71 -33.01
CA ILE A 364 -5.09 7.53 -32.76
C ILE A 364 -4.67 6.14 -33.24
N ASP A 365 -3.58 6.06 -34.01
CA ASP A 365 -3.01 4.79 -34.43
C ASP A 365 -2.27 4.14 -33.27
N THR A 366 -2.91 3.17 -32.62
CA THR A 366 -2.33 2.48 -31.47
C THR A 366 -1.19 1.52 -31.85
N SER A 367 -1.03 1.17 -33.14
CA SER A 367 0.04 0.26 -33.57
C SER A 367 1.43 0.88 -33.49
N LYS A 368 1.49 2.22 -33.42
CA LYS A 368 2.73 3.00 -33.30
C LYS A 368 3.16 3.26 -31.85
N LEU A 369 2.28 2.99 -30.89
CA LEU A 369 2.59 3.18 -29.47
C LEU A 369 3.67 2.20 -29.02
N PRO A 370 4.61 2.62 -28.15
CA PRO A 370 5.58 1.70 -27.58
C PRO A 370 4.91 0.58 -26.77
N SER A 371 5.60 -0.54 -26.63
CA SER A 371 5.09 -1.70 -25.90
C SER A 371 4.75 -1.33 -24.45
N GLY A 372 3.62 -1.85 -23.97
CA GLY A 372 3.11 -1.59 -22.64
C GLY A 372 2.25 -0.33 -22.51
N TYR A 373 2.18 0.57 -23.49
CA TYR A 373 1.30 1.73 -23.39
C TYR A 373 -0.10 1.44 -23.93
N THR A 374 -1.12 1.89 -23.21
CA THR A 374 -2.51 1.74 -23.63
C THR A 374 -3.29 3.05 -23.50
N LEU A 375 -4.26 3.24 -24.41
CA LEU A 375 -5.18 4.37 -24.38
C LEU A 375 -6.46 3.96 -23.66
N SER A 376 -6.96 4.82 -22.77
CA SER A 376 -8.35 4.71 -22.32
C SER A 376 -9.32 5.00 -23.48
N ASP A 377 -10.57 4.56 -23.36
CA ASP A 377 -11.58 4.77 -24.41
C ASP A 377 -11.77 6.27 -24.74
N ALA A 378 -11.67 7.15 -23.75
CA ALA A 378 -11.75 8.59 -23.93
C ALA A 378 -10.54 9.17 -24.68
N GLN A 379 -9.40 8.48 -24.70
CA GLN A 379 -8.16 8.94 -25.33
C GLN A 379 -7.98 8.40 -26.75
N LYS A 380 -8.71 7.36 -27.18
CA LYS A 380 -8.56 6.75 -28.52
C LYS A 380 -8.82 7.70 -29.69
N THR A 381 -9.51 8.80 -29.43
CA THR A 381 -9.83 9.79 -30.46
C THR A 381 -9.60 11.22 -29.96
N PHE A 382 -9.37 12.13 -30.89
CA PHE A 382 -9.35 13.56 -30.59
C PHE A 382 -9.99 14.39 -31.70
N LYS A 383 -10.52 15.55 -31.33
CA LYS A 383 -10.98 16.55 -32.29
C LYS A 383 -9.83 17.42 -32.77
N VAL A 384 -9.79 17.63 -34.08
CA VAL A 384 -8.88 18.55 -34.74
C VAL A 384 -9.37 19.98 -34.56
N ASP A 385 -8.46 20.89 -34.25
CA ASP A 385 -8.74 22.31 -34.00
C ASP A 385 -7.73 23.16 -34.77
N ALA A 386 -8.19 23.93 -35.76
CA ALA A 386 -7.34 24.81 -36.56
C ALA A 386 -6.62 25.88 -35.73
N LYS A 387 -7.13 26.26 -34.55
CA LYS A 387 -6.49 27.21 -33.64
C LYS A 387 -5.42 26.55 -32.77
N ASN A 388 -5.55 25.25 -32.52
CA ASN A 388 -4.63 24.43 -31.74
C ASN A 388 -4.30 23.15 -32.51
N PRO A 389 -3.60 23.27 -33.66
CA PRO A 389 -3.33 22.15 -34.56
C PRO A 389 -2.48 21.04 -33.92
N SER A 390 -1.67 21.41 -32.93
CA SER A 390 -0.93 20.48 -32.10
C SER A 390 -1.70 20.12 -30.82
N LYS A 391 -1.84 18.82 -30.54
CA LYS A 391 -2.47 18.30 -29.32
C LYS A 391 -1.49 17.44 -28.54
N THR A 392 -1.45 17.60 -27.22
CA THR A 392 -0.68 16.72 -26.31
C THR A 392 -1.62 15.84 -25.49
N ILE A 393 -1.29 14.57 -25.36
CA ILE A 393 -1.95 13.63 -24.43
C ILE A 393 -0.90 12.92 -23.56
N GLU A 394 -1.29 12.53 -22.36
CA GLU A 394 -0.46 11.79 -21.40
C GLU A 394 -1.08 10.44 -21.12
N ILE A 395 -0.28 9.38 -21.19
CA ILE A 395 -0.72 7.99 -21.03
C ILE A 395 0.24 7.23 -20.12
N SER A 396 -0.28 6.24 -19.39
CA SER A 396 0.52 5.44 -18.47
C SER A 396 0.99 4.15 -19.13
N LYS A 397 2.21 3.71 -18.80
CA LYS A 397 2.69 2.37 -19.14
C LYS A 397 1.98 1.33 -18.27
N ASN A 398 1.71 0.16 -18.84
CA ASN A 398 1.27 -1.03 -18.14
C ASN A 398 2.48 -1.75 -17.55
N VAL A 399 2.38 -2.10 -16.27
CA VAL A 399 3.35 -2.87 -15.51
C VAL A 399 2.85 -4.29 -15.37
N ASN A 400 3.58 -5.24 -15.97
CA ASN A 400 3.38 -6.66 -15.74
C ASN A 400 4.14 -7.04 -14.45
N TYR A 401 3.44 -7.17 -13.34
CA TYR A 401 4.09 -7.46 -12.06
C TYR A 401 4.16 -8.96 -11.78
N ASN A 402 5.20 -9.38 -11.06
CA ASN A 402 5.39 -10.74 -10.58
C ASN A 402 5.86 -10.73 -9.13
N VAL A 403 5.01 -11.23 -8.24
CA VAL A 403 5.30 -11.31 -6.80
C VAL A 403 5.57 -12.75 -6.42
N LYS A 404 6.76 -13.00 -5.88
CA LYS A 404 7.18 -14.29 -5.33
C LYS A 404 7.03 -14.27 -3.81
N TYR A 405 6.31 -15.25 -3.27
CA TYR A 405 6.21 -15.43 -1.82
C TYR A 405 7.21 -16.46 -1.33
N LEU A 406 7.99 -16.11 -0.32
CA LEU A 406 8.90 -17.04 0.36
C LEU A 406 8.53 -17.15 1.83
N ASP A 407 8.53 -18.37 2.35
CA ASP A 407 8.45 -18.63 3.79
C ASP A 407 9.74 -18.07 4.44
N LYS A 408 9.58 -17.19 5.43
CA LYS A 408 10.68 -16.44 6.06
C LYS A 408 11.71 -17.35 6.72
N ASP A 409 11.28 -18.50 7.24
CA ASP A 409 12.15 -19.38 8.03
C ASP A 409 12.84 -20.43 7.15
N THR A 410 12.14 -20.94 6.14
CA THR A 410 12.63 -22.02 5.27
C THR A 410 13.16 -21.54 3.92
N ASN A 411 12.89 -20.28 3.55
CA ASN A 411 13.10 -19.71 2.21
C ASN A 411 12.44 -20.51 1.07
N GLN A 412 11.51 -21.40 1.39
CA GLN A 412 10.76 -22.13 0.38
C GLN A 412 9.66 -21.25 -0.21
N GLN A 413 9.44 -21.41 -1.51
CA GLN A 413 8.36 -20.70 -2.18
C GLN A 413 6.99 -21.15 -1.65
N VAL A 414 6.17 -20.18 -1.26
CA VAL A 414 4.81 -20.41 -0.77
C VAL A 414 3.81 -20.15 -1.90
N GLY A 415 3.23 -21.23 -2.42
CA GLY A 415 2.24 -21.13 -3.49
C GLY A 415 2.82 -20.66 -4.83
N LYS A 416 1.93 -20.25 -5.74
CA LYS A 416 2.31 -19.72 -7.05
C LYS A 416 2.58 -18.22 -6.96
N ASN A 417 3.43 -17.72 -7.86
CA ASN A 417 3.66 -16.28 -7.97
C ASN A 417 2.33 -15.56 -8.27
N VAL A 418 2.13 -14.40 -7.66
CA VAL A 418 1.01 -13.52 -8.00
C VAL A 418 1.44 -12.64 -9.15
N THR A 419 0.82 -12.82 -10.30
CA THR A 419 1.10 -12.04 -11.51
C THR A 419 -0.13 -11.27 -11.95
N GLY A 420 0.09 -10.17 -12.65
CA GLY A 420 -0.98 -9.37 -13.21
C GLY A 420 -0.45 -8.18 -14.00
N VAL A 421 -1.38 -7.38 -14.52
CA VAL A 421 -1.07 -6.18 -15.30
C VAL A 421 -1.84 -5.01 -14.71
N GLY A 422 -1.18 -3.89 -14.49
CA GLY A 422 -1.85 -2.66 -14.06
C GLY A 422 -1.08 -1.43 -14.49
N ASN A 423 -1.69 -0.27 -14.33
CA ASN A 423 -1.06 0.99 -14.76
C ASN A 423 0.06 1.37 -13.80
N GLU A 424 1.16 1.88 -14.34
CA GLU A 424 2.28 2.37 -13.54
C GLU A 424 1.83 3.45 -12.54
N GLY A 425 2.31 3.31 -11.30
CA GLY A 425 1.94 4.14 -10.15
C GLY A 425 0.63 3.75 -9.46
N SER A 426 -0.14 2.80 -10.00
CA SER A 426 -1.33 2.28 -9.31
C SER A 426 -0.95 1.31 -8.18
N SER A 427 -1.80 1.19 -7.16
CA SER A 427 -1.58 0.26 -6.06
C SER A 427 -2.52 -0.94 -6.16
N ILE A 428 -1.96 -2.13 -5.94
CA ILE A 428 -2.71 -3.38 -5.80
C ILE A 428 -2.65 -3.87 -4.36
N VAL A 429 -3.72 -4.51 -3.91
CA VAL A 429 -3.76 -5.16 -2.59
C VAL A 429 -3.48 -6.63 -2.78
N LEU A 430 -2.38 -7.08 -2.18
CA LEU A 430 -1.95 -8.47 -2.18
C LEU A 430 -2.65 -9.23 -1.05
N GLN A 431 -2.76 -10.55 -1.21
CA GLN A 431 -3.34 -11.44 -0.21
C GLN A 431 -2.33 -12.53 0.12
N ALA A 432 -2.06 -12.73 1.41
CA ALA A 432 -1.22 -13.83 1.84
C ALA A 432 -1.91 -15.18 1.53
N PRO A 433 -1.17 -16.18 1.01
CA PRO A 433 -1.65 -17.55 0.87
C PRO A 433 -2.20 -18.13 2.18
N SER A 434 -3.13 -19.08 2.07
CA SER A 434 -3.73 -19.74 3.24
C SER A 434 -2.66 -20.36 4.16
N GLY A 435 -2.80 -20.15 5.46
CA GLY A 435 -1.83 -20.64 6.47
C GLY A 435 -0.60 -19.76 6.64
N TYR A 436 -0.56 -18.58 6.02
CA TYR A 436 0.53 -17.61 6.12
C TYR A 436 0.01 -16.19 6.37
N ASP A 437 0.85 -15.36 7.00
CA ASP A 437 0.72 -13.90 7.11
C ASP A 437 1.95 -13.23 6.48
N PHE A 438 1.83 -11.94 6.14
CA PHE A 438 2.98 -11.17 5.66
C PHE A 438 4.02 -11.00 6.79
N ALA A 439 5.31 -11.18 6.49
CA ALA A 439 6.37 -10.89 7.44
C ALA A 439 6.47 -9.40 7.76
N ASP A 440 6.20 -8.54 6.76
CA ASP A 440 5.99 -7.11 6.90
C ASP A 440 4.61 -6.75 6.33
N THR A 441 3.74 -6.18 7.15
CA THR A 441 2.40 -5.76 6.74
C THR A 441 2.39 -4.67 5.65
N SER A 442 3.48 -3.91 5.48
CA SER A 442 3.61 -2.94 4.40
C SER A 442 3.61 -3.59 3.01
N ASP A 443 4.04 -4.85 2.93
CA ASP A 443 4.07 -5.64 1.70
C ASP A 443 2.67 -6.04 1.19
N MET A 444 1.62 -5.84 1.98
CA MET A 444 0.24 -6.08 1.54
C MET A 444 -0.18 -5.12 0.42
N ILE A 445 0.45 -3.95 0.30
CA ILE A 445 0.15 -2.98 -0.77
C ILE A 445 1.36 -2.90 -1.69
N LEU A 446 1.19 -3.36 -2.92
CA LEU A 446 2.21 -3.18 -3.96
C LEU A 446 1.85 -1.98 -4.82
N THR A 447 2.71 -0.97 -4.83
CA THR A 447 2.65 0.09 -5.85
C THR A 447 3.39 -0.38 -7.09
N LEU A 448 2.70 -0.38 -8.22
CA LEU A 448 3.24 -0.87 -9.48
C LEU A 448 4.28 0.11 -10.02
N ASP A 449 5.49 -0.39 -10.22
CA ASP A 449 6.58 0.35 -10.83
C ASP A 449 7.16 -0.49 -11.97
N SER A 450 7.26 0.09 -13.17
CA SER A 450 7.83 -0.62 -14.32
C SER A 450 9.31 -0.98 -14.10
N GLN A 451 10.01 -0.23 -13.23
CA GLN A 451 11.40 -0.45 -12.87
C GLN A 451 11.59 -1.52 -11.78
N ALA A 452 10.52 -1.82 -11.02
CA ALA A 452 10.51 -2.80 -9.94
C ALA A 452 9.33 -3.77 -10.10
N SER A 453 9.19 -4.34 -11.30
CA SER A 453 8.08 -5.21 -11.69
C SER A 453 8.12 -6.58 -10.99
N GLN A 454 9.28 -6.98 -10.47
CA GLN A 454 9.45 -8.19 -9.69
C GLN A 454 9.65 -7.85 -8.21
N LYS A 455 8.93 -8.56 -7.32
CA LYS A 455 9.07 -8.38 -5.87
C LYS A 455 9.04 -9.73 -5.15
N THR A 456 10.02 -9.95 -4.29
CA THR A 456 9.97 -11.06 -3.32
C THR A 456 9.41 -10.55 -2.01
N ILE A 457 8.38 -11.23 -1.50
CA ILE A 457 7.74 -10.91 -0.23
C ILE A 457 7.90 -12.11 0.70
N TYR A 458 8.39 -11.84 1.91
CA TYR A 458 8.53 -12.87 2.93
C TYR A 458 7.23 -13.04 3.70
N LEU A 459 6.87 -14.28 3.97
CA LEU A 459 5.68 -14.67 4.70
C LEU A 459 6.08 -15.44 5.95
N MET A 460 5.32 -15.26 7.02
CA MET A 460 5.44 -16.07 8.23
C MET A 460 4.31 -17.07 8.26
N LYS A 461 4.62 -18.33 8.60
CA LYS A 461 3.59 -19.36 8.74
C LYS A 461 2.69 -18.98 9.91
N LYS A 462 1.37 -19.00 9.68
CA LYS A 462 0.39 -18.85 10.75
C LYS A 462 0.69 -19.90 11.80
N ALA A 463 0.86 -19.47 13.04
CA ALA A 463 0.95 -20.40 14.15
C ALA A 463 -0.26 -21.35 14.05
N ALA A 464 -0.01 -22.65 13.99
CA ALA A 464 -1.09 -23.63 14.08
C ALA A 464 -1.91 -23.29 15.32
N PRO A 465 -3.25 -23.27 15.26
CA PRO A 465 -4.09 -23.06 16.44
C PRO A 465 -3.95 -24.30 17.33
N SER A 466 -2.84 -24.37 18.07
CA SER A 466 -2.50 -25.43 18.99
C SER A 466 -1.50 -24.90 20.01
N ILE A 467 -1.95 -23.95 20.82
CA ILE A 467 -1.44 -23.77 22.18
C ILE A 467 -2.69 -23.67 23.08
N PRO A 468 -2.79 -24.43 24.19
CA PRO A 468 -3.82 -24.17 25.18
C PRO A 468 -3.59 -22.75 25.69
N VAL A 469 -4.46 -21.81 25.31
CA VAL A 469 -4.40 -20.46 25.85
C VAL A 469 -4.65 -20.58 27.33
N GLU A 470 -3.69 -20.15 28.14
CA GLU A 470 -3.81 -20.16 29.60
C GLU A 470 -5.10 -19.40 29.97
N ARG A 471 -6.11 -20.13 30.47
CA ARG A 471 -7.38 -19.56 30.91
C ARG A 471 -7.13 -18.93 32.27
N LEU A 472 -7.20 -17.60 32.32
CA LEU A 472 -7.00 -16.83 33.54
C LEU A 472 -8.33 -16.64 34.28
N ASN A 473 -8.34 -16.92 35.58
CA ASN A 473 -9.49 -16.67 36.44
C ASN A 473 -9.58 -15.17 36.78
N TYR A 474 -10.80 -14.65 36.89
CA TYR A 474 -11.04 -13.28 37.34
C TYR A 474 -12.27 -13.14 38.24
N THR A 475 -12.36 -12.02 38.95
CA THR A 475 -13.50 -11.62 39.79
C THR A 475 -13.92 -10.19 39.48
N ILE A 476 -15.21 -9.96 39.25
CA ILE A 476 -15.81 -8.62 39.20
C ILE A 476 -16.48 -8.38 40.55
N GLN A 477 -16.08 -7.31 41.22
CA GLN A 477 -16.69 -6.84 42.46
C GLN A 477 -17.53 -5.60 42.19
N TYR A 478 -18.83 -5.69 42.43
CA TYR A 478 -19.76 -4.57 42.22
C TYR A 478 -19.86 -3.76 43.50
N LYS A 479 -19.55 -2.46 43.42
CA LYS A 479 -19.68 -1.54 44.55
C LYS A 479 -20.69 -0.45 44.26
N ASP A 480 -21.55 -0.16 45.23
CA ASP A 480 -22.43 0.99 45.14
C ASP A 480 -21.59 2.28 45.11
N SER A 481 -21.84 3.13 44.12
CA SER A 481 -21.02 4.32 43.83
C SER A 481 -21.08 5.38 44.94
N ALA A 482 -22.16 5.42 45.71
CA ALA A 482 -22.36 6.38 46.79
C ALA A 482 -21.78 5.91 48.12
N THR A 483 -21.92 4.61 48.42
CA THR A 483 -21.53 4.04 49.72
C THR A 483 -20.20 3.28 49.68
N SER A 484 -19.71 2.94 48.48
CA SER A 484 -18.57 2.05 48.25
C SER A 484 -18.75 0.64 48.86
N GLU A 485 -19.96 0.29 49.29
CA GLU A 485 -20.28 -1.04 49.79
C GLU A 485 -20.39 -2.05 48.64
N VAL A 486 -19.97 -3.27 48.90
CA VAL A 486 -20.03 -4.35 47.90
C VAL A 486 -21.46 -4.86 47.83
N VAL A 487 -22.09 -4.69 46.66
CA VAL A 487 -23.48 -5.08 46.43
C VAL A 487 -23.61 -6.44 45.76
N ASP A 488 -22.60 -6.87 45.01
CA ASP A 488 -22.55 -8.20 44.37
C ASP A 488 -21.11 -8.59 43.98
N LYS A 489 -20.88 -9.86 43.60
CA LYS A 489 -19.64 -10.36 43.01
C LYS A 489 -19.91 -11.44 41.97
N THR A 490 -19.18 -11.41 40.86
CA THR A 490 -19.16 -12.50 39.87
C THR A 490 -17.73 -12.96 39.58
N THR A 491 -17.57 -14.22 39.18
CA THR A 491 -16.28 -14.82 38.80
C THR A 491 -16.36 -15.44 37.42
N GLY A 492 -15.27 -15.42 36.66
CA GLY A 492 -15.22 -16.02 35.33
C GLY A 492 -13.80 -16.40 34.90
N GLN A 493 -13.69 -16.92 33.68
CA GLN A 493 -12.43 -17.28 33.03
C GLN A 493 -12.34 -16.60 31.67
N GLY A 494 -11.15 -16.13 31.31
CA GLY A 494 -10.85 -15.50 30.02
C GLY A 494 -9.42 -15.79 29.58
N ASN A 495 -9.07 -15.47 28.34
CA ASN A 495 -7.71 -15.56 27.86
C ASN A 495 -6.91 -14.32 28.30
N LEU A 496 -5.57 -14.45 28.37
CA LEU A 496 -4.68 -13.32 28.54
C LEU A 496 -4.88 -12.31 27.40
N GLY A 497 -5.30 -11.09 27.74
CA GLY A 497 -5.60 -10.01 26.80
C GLY A 497 -7.06 -9.87 26.41
N ASP A 498 -7.97 -10.74 26.90
CA ASP A 498 -9.41 -10.56 26.69
C ASP A 498 -9.90 -9.29 27.41
N TYR A 499 -10.79 -8.52 26.78
CA TYR A 499 -11.55 -7.46 27.45
C TYR A 499 -12.84 -8.05 28.03
N ILE A 500 -12.92 -8.13 29.34
CA ILE A 500 -14.04 -8.69 30.06
C ILE A 500 -15.10 -7.60 30.27
N ASN A 501 -16.23 -7.75 29.58
CA ASN A 501 -17.40 -6.89 29.76
C ASN A 501 -18.09 -7.19 31.10
N VAL A 502 -18.63 -6.16 31.73
CA VAL A 502 -19.33 -6.25 33.01
C VAL A 502 -20.83 -6.37 32.77
N GLU A 503 -21.42 -7.48 33.22
CA GLU A 503 -22.87 -7.65 33.28
C GLU A 503 -23.44 -7.00 34.53
N VAL A 504 -24.42 -6.11 34.37
CA VAL A 504 -24.91 -5.30 35.49
C VAL A 504 -25.83 -6.13 36.40
N PRO A 505 -25.63 -6.10 37.75
CA PRO A 505 -26.51 -6.77 38.69
C PRO A 505 -27.95 -6.24 38.63
N ASN A 506 -28.92 -7.13 38.87
CA ASN A 506 -30.33 -6.77 38.87
C ASN A 506 -30.64 -5.58 39.81
N GLY A 507 -31.30 -4.55 39.27
CA GLY A 507 -31.68 -3.35 40.03
C GLY A 507 -30.62 -2.25 40.08
N TYR A 508 -29.50 -2.41 39.37
CA TYR A 508 -28.43 -1.43 39.29
C TYR A 508 -28.14 -1.00 37.83
N SER A 509 -27.42 0.11 37.67
CA SER A 509 -26.83 0.60 36.42
C SER A 509 -25.36 0.94 36.65
N LEU A 510 -24.50 0.82 35.64
CA LEU A 510 -23.08 1.21 35.75
C LEU A 510 -22.96 2.71 36.08
N ALA A 511 -22.04 3.06 36.98
CA ALA A 511 -21.86 4.44 37.45
C ALA A 511 -21.07 5.31 36.46
N ASP A 512 -20.13 4.71 35.72
CA ASP A 512 -19.27 5.40 34.76
C ASP A 512 -18.73 4.47 33.67
N LEU A 513 -18.09 5.05 32.65
CA LEU A 513 -17.45 4.32 31.55
C LEU A 513 -16.34 3.38 32.03
N SER A 514 -15.60 3.75 33.08
CA SER A 514 -14.56 2.88 33.63
C SER A 514 -15.11 1.60 34.25
N SER A 515 -16.39 1.55 34.59
CA SER A 515 -17.06 0.40 35.23
C SER A 515 -17.57 -0.65 34.23
N HIS A 516 -17.42 -0.44 32.92
CA HIS A 516 -17.98 -1.30 31.86
C HIS A 516 -17.18 -2.57 31.59
N GLY A 517 -15.92 -2.63 31.99
CA GLY A 517 -15.07 -3.78 31.74
C GLY A 517 -13.60 -3.54 32.02
N PHE A 518 -12.80 -4.58 31.84
CA PHE A 518 -11.37 -4.52 32.08
C PHE A 518 -10.60 -5.49 31.18
N LEU A 519 -9.32 -5.19 30.94
CA LEU A 519 -8.41 -6.09 30.26
C LEU A 519 -7.87 -7.15 31.24
N LEU A 520 -8.06 -8.42 30.92
CA LEU A 520 -7.56 -9.54 31.71
C LEU A 520 -6.08 -9.77 31.44
N ASN A 521 -5.21 -9.30 32.34
CA ASN A 521 -3.75 -9.31 32.14
C ASN A 521 -2.96 -10.16 33.13
N LYS A 522 -3.64 -10.80 34.09
CA LYS A 522 -3.02 -11.67 35.09
C LYS A 522 -4.01 -12.66 35.70
N GLU A 523 -3.50 -13.76 36.23
CA GLU A 523 -4.28 -14.78 36.93
C GLU A 523 -4.90 -14.23 38.23
N ASN A 524 -6.15 -14.62 38.51
CA ASN A 524 -6.94 -14.17 39.67
C ASN A 524 -7.11 -12.63 39.77
N MET A 525 -7.24 -11.95 38.63
CA MET A 525 -7.46 -10.51 38.59
C MET A 525 -8.82 -10.13 39.18
N THR A 526 -8.84 -9.16 40.10
CA THR A 526 -10.08 -8.58 40.63
C THR A 526 -10.29 -7.18 40.04
N PHE A 527 -11.43 -6.97 39.41
CA PHE A 527 -11.88 -5.68 38.90
C PHE A 527 -13.05 -5.16 39.75
N THR A 528 -13.06 -3.86 40.06
CA THR A 528 -14.16 -3.22 40.79
C THR A 528 -15.01 -2.41 39.81
N SER A 529 -16.27 -2.81 39.63
CA SER A 529 -17.26 -2.06 38.86
C SER A 529 -18.12 -1.23 39.81
N TYR A 530 -18.20 0.08 39.61
CA TYR A 530 -19.09 0.93 40.39
C TYR A 530 -20.47 0.96 39.75
N VAL A 531 -21.49 0.75 40.57
CA VAL A 531 -22.90 0.69 40.14
C VAL A 531 -23.76 1.62 40.98
N THR A 532 -24.86 2.09 40.41
CA THR A 532 -25.83 2.98 41.06
C THR A 532 -27.22 2.36 40.96
N LYS A 533 -28.04 2.48 42.00
CA LYS A 533 -29.36 1.84 42.06
C LYS A 533 -30.30 2.40 40.98
N ALA A 534 -30.80 1.55 40.08
CA ALA A 534 -31.62 1.92 38.93
C ALA A 534 -33.13 1.83 39.24
N ASN A 535 -33.63 2.68 40.14
CA ASN A 535 -35.01 2.62 40.63
C ASN A 535 -35.99 3.55 39.91
N THR A 536 -35.51 4.48 39.08
CA THR A 536 -36.35 5.52 38.47
C THR A 536 -36.77 5.08 37.06
N SER A 537 -38.06 4.83 36.86
CA SER A 537 -38.62 4.49 35.56
C SER A 537 -38.69 5.71 34.64
N TYR A 538 -38.32 5.55 33.37
CA TYR A 538 -38.49 6.55 32.32
C TYR A 538 -39.21 5.96 31.09
N SER A 539 -39.92 6.83 30.37
CA SER A 539 -40.55 6.54 29.08
C SER A 539 -40.37 7.76 28.17
N ILE A 540 -39.77 7.54 27.00
CA ILE A 540 -39.53 8.56 25.98
C ILE A 540 -40.30 8.17 24.73
N SER A 541 -41.20 9.03 24.28
CA SER A 541 -41.92 8.91 23.01
C SER A 541 -41.26 9.77 21.94
N TYR A 542 -40.88 9.17 20.82
CA TYR A 542 -40.35 9.88 19.66
C TYR A 542 -41.49 10.30 18.73
N ILE A 543 -41.64 11.60 18.49
CA ILE A 543 -42.72 12.18 17.69
C ILE A 543 -42.15 12.70 16.38
N ASP A 544 -42.64 12.22 15.24
CA ASP A 544 -42.28 12.77 13.92
C ASP A 544 -42.76 14.22 13.81
N GLU A 545 -41.83 15.16 13.67
CA GLU A 545 -42.09 16.60 13.60
C GLU A 545 -43.06 16.96 12.46
N SER A 546 -43.01 16.24 11.34
CA SER A 546 -43.82 16.54 10.15
C SER A 546 -45.24 16.00 10.23
N THR A 547 -45.44 14.85 10.88
CA THR A 547 -46.75 14.19 10.95
C THR A 547 -47.39 14.24 12.33
N ASN A 548 -46.64 14.68 13.34
CA ASN A 548 -47.01 14.71 14.75
C ASN A 548 -47.44 13.33 15.31
N LYS A 549 -46.99 12.24 14.68
CA LYS A 549 -47.26 10.86 15.08
C LYS A 549 -46.10 10.29 15.88
N GLU A 550 -46.40 9.44 16.85
CA GLU A 550 -45.38 8.66 17.55
C GLU A 550 -44.78 7.62 16.59
N VAL A 551 -43.45 7.60 16.49
CA VAL A 551 -42.68 6.73 15.59
C VAL A 551 -41.78 5.75 16.32
N GLY A 552 -41.73 5.83 17.64
CA GLY A 552 -41.09 4.84 18.49
C GLY A 552 -41.05 5.27 19.96
N THR A 553 -40.64 4.35 20.83
CA THR A 553 -40.53 4.60 22.27
C THR A 553 -39.24 4.00 22.85
N GLN A 554 -38.64 4.67 23.82
CA GLN A 554 -37.56 4.15 24.66
C GLN A 554 -38.00 4.14 26.12
N THR A 555 -38.10 2.96 26.72
CA THR A 555 -38.52 2.80 28.13
C THR A 555 -37.47 2.04 28.93
N GLY A 556 -37.33 2.36 30.22
CA GLY A 556 -36.42 1.63 31.08
C GLY A 556 -36.43 2.13 32.52
N ARG A 557 -35.41 1.73 33.27
CA ARG A 557 -35.11 2.25 34.60
C ARG A 557 -33.66 2.72 34.66
N GLY A 558 -33.41 3.80 35.39
CA GLY A 558 -32.07 4.32 35.65
C GLY A 558 -32.02 5.08 36.98
N ALA A 559 -30.84 5.59 37.35
CA ALA A 559 -30.71 6.44 38.53
C ALA A 559 -31.34 7.82 38.28
N ASP A 560 -31.91 8.43 39.32
CA ASP A 560 -32.43 9.80 39.24
C ASP A 560 -31.26 10.79 39.00
N GLY A 561 -31.41 11.69 38.03
CA GLY A 561 -30.35 12.59 37.57
C GLY A 561 -29.34 11.99 36.59
N ALA A 562 -29.44 10.72 36.22
CA ALA A 562 -28.52 10.09 35.27
C ALA A 562 -28.81 10.50 33.82
N ASN A 563 -27.74 10.67 33.05
CA ASN A 563 -27.82 10.98 31.61
C ASN A 563 -28.03 9.70 30.80
N LEU A 564 -29.07 9.70 29.97
CA LEU A 564 -29.47 8.62 29.07
C LEU A 564 -29.27 9.07 27.62
N ASN A 565 -28.48 8.32 26.86
CA ASN A 565 -28.40 8.53 25.41
C ASN A 565 -29.70 8.07 24.74
N LEU A 566 -30.29 8.93 23.93
CA LEU A 566 -31.50 8.60 23.18
C LEU A 566 -31.20 7.62 22.04
N LYS A 567 -31.95 6.51 22.00
CA LYS A 567 -31.93 5.51 20.92
C LYS A 567 -33.02 5.85 19.90
N VAL A 568 -32.71 6.80 19.02
CA VAL A 568 -33.64 7.28 17.98
C VAL A 568 -34.10 6.12 17.09
N PRO A 569 -35.40 6.01 16.75
CA PRO A 569 -35.91 4.95 15.89
C PRO A 569 -35.21 4.91 14.53
N THR A 570 -35.00 3.69 14.00
CA THR A 570 -34.36 3.48 12.68
C THR A 570 -35.08 4.29 11.59
N GLY A 571 -34.30 5.05 10.82
CA GLY A 571 -34.84 5.93 9.77
C GLY A 571 -35.33 7.29 10.29
N TYR A 572 -34.99 7.68 11.52
CA TYR A 572 -35.27 9.00 12.09
C TYR A 572 -34.02 9.63 12.70
N ALA A 573 -33.99 10.96 12.83
CA ALA A 573 -32.96 11.72 13.53
C ALA A 573 -33.59 12.77 14.46
N LEU A 574 -32.86 13.18 15.50
CA LEU A 574 -33.31 14.23 16.41
C LEU A 574 -33.43 15.57 15.67
N VAL A 575 -34.50 16.30 15.95
CA VAL A 575 -34.67 17.68 15.46
C VAL A 575 -33.70 18.62 16.17
N ASN A 576 -33.44 18.37 17.46
CA ASN A 576 -32.54 19.16 18.30
C ASN A 576 -31.45 18.27 18.90
N ALA A 577 -30.18 18.62 18.67
CA ALA A 577 -29.04 17.87 19.19
C ALA A 577 -28.95 17.92 20.73
N ASN A 578 -29.49 18.95 21.38
CA ASN A 578 -29.53 19.04 22.84
C ASN A 578 -30.40 17.96 23.48
N ASP A 579 -31.31 17.35 22.71
CA ASP A 579 -32.16 16.27 23.18
C ASP A 579 -31.44 14.93 23.19
N ALA A 580 -30.25 14.82 22.57
CA ALA A 580 -29.53 13.54 22.43
C ALA A 580 -29.20 12.86 23.76
N ILE A 581 -29.12 13.65 24.83
CA ILE A 581 -28.88 13.18 26.19
C ILE A 581 -30.07 13.61 27.06
N TYR A 582 -30.86 12.64 27.49
CA TYR A 582 -31.96 12.86 28.41
C TYR A 582 -31.52 12.62 29.86
N GLN A 583 -31.67 13.61 30.73
CA GLN A 583 -31.46 13.39 32.16
C GLN A 583 -32.71 12.77 32.78
N ILE A 584 -32.60 11.55 33.29
CA ILE A 584 -33.67 10.83 33.96
C ILE A 584 -34.10 11.63 35.19
N ASN A 585 -35.39 11.94 35.30
CA ASN A 585 -35.94 12.73 36.38
C ASN A 585 -37.13 12.01 37.02
N SER A 586 -37.08 11.80 38.33
CA SER A 586 -38.12 11.14 39.13
C SER A 586 -39.49 11.85 39.09
N GLY A 587 -39.49 13.15 38.82
CA GLY A 587 -40.69 14.00 38.68
C GLY A 587 -41.32 14.02 37.29
N ASN A 588 -40.62 13.59 36.23
CA ASN A 588 -41.16 13.60 34.87
C ASN A 588 -40.89 12.27 34.14
N LYS A 589 -41.85 11.34 34.25
CA LYS A 589 -41.67 9.95 33.78
C LYS A 589 -41.89 9.77 32.28
N ASN A 590 -42.60 10.70 31.62
CA ASN A 590 -42.98 10.61 30.22
C ASN A 590 -42.49 11.85 29.47
N VAL A 591 -41.56 11.67 28.53
CA VAL A 591 -40.98 12.77 27.75
C VAL A 591 -41.24 12.55 26.27
N LYS A 592 -41.56 13.63 25.55
CA LYS A 592 -41.74 13.60 24.10
C LYS A 592 -40.56 14.28 23.42
N ILE A 593 -39.92 13.59 22.48
CA ILE A 593 -38.77 14.09 21.73
C ILE A 593 -39.14 14.15 20.26
N SER A 594 -38.95 15.32 19.65
CA SER A 594 -39.23 15.51 18.23
C SER A 594 -38.12 14.91 17.37
N VAL A 595 -38.51 14.11 16.38
CA VAL A 595 -37.62 13.46 15.42
C VAL A 595 -38.09 13.72 13.99
N LYS A 596 -37.19 13.61 13.02
CA LYS A 596 -37.48 13.80 11.59
C LYS A 596 -37.10 12.55 10.82
N LYS A 597 -37.97 12.10 9.91
CA LYS A 597 -37.72 10.94 9.06
C LYS A 597 -36.54 11.19 8.12
N VAL A 598 -35.58 10.27 8.13
CA VAL A 598 -34.38 10.25 7.29
C VAL A 598 -34.69 9.37 6.08
N ALA A 599 -35.11 9.98 4.97
CA ALA A 599 -35.06 9.31 3.68
C ALA A 599 -33.58 9.12 3.29
N ASP A 600 -33.24 8.09 2.52
CA ASP A 600 -31.89 7.62 2.11
C ASP A 600 -30.93 8.64 1.44
N SER A 601 -31.15 9.95 1.58
CA SER A 601 -30.31 11.03 1.05
C SER A 601 -29.66 11.83 2.18
N ASP A 602 -28.32 11.86 2.22
CA ASP A 602 -27.38 12.99 2.41
C ASP A 602 -27.73 14.24 3.27
N ASP A 603 -28.82 14.26 4.03
CA ASP A 603 -29.41 15.48 4.60
C ASP A 603 -29.59 15.42 6.12
N LEU A 604 -28.63 14.78 6.79
CA LEU A 604 -28.38 15.10 8.19
C LEU A 604 -27.45 16.31 8.29
N GLY A 605 -28.00 17.33 8.95
CA GLY A 605 -27.45 18.66 9.09
C GLY A 605 -26.31 18.75 10.08
N LEU A 606 -25.36 17.81 10.07
CA LEU A 606 -24.18 17.86 10.93
C LEU A 606 -22.93 17.79 10.07
N VAL A 607 -22.04 18.75 10.27
CA VAL A 607 -20.74 18.82 9.61
C VAL A 607 -19.63 18.91 10.65
N SER A 608 -18.51 18.24 10.39
CA SER A 608 -17.29 18.37 11.17
C SER A 608 -16.24 19.06 10.32
N THR A 609 -15.54 20.05 10.86
CA THR A 609 -14.33 20.57 10.22
C THR A 609 -13.25 19.48 10.18
N TYR A 610 -12.38 19.53 9.18
CA TYR A 610 -11.33 18.52 9.02
C TYR A 610 -10.33 18.54 10.19
N PRO A 611 -9.99 17.37 10.80
CA PRO A 611 -9.03 17.28 11.90
C PRO A 611 -7.59 17.70 11.53
N ASP A 612 -7.23 17.68 10.24
CA ASP A 612 -5.92 18.05 9.71
C ASP A 612 -5.96 19.36 8.87
N GLY A 613 -7.11 20.05 8.89
CA GLY A 613 -7.43 21.11 7.94
C GLY A 613 -7.01 22.54 8.31
N GLY A 614 -6.45 22.74 9.51
CA GLY A 614 -6.25 24.08 10.08
C GLY A 614 -7.54 24.69 10.63
N SER A 615 -7.49 25.95 11.09
CA SER A 615 -8.70 26.68 11.44
C SER A 615 -9.54 26.98 10.18
N VAL A 616 -10.87 26.97 10.32
CA VAL A 616 -11.80 27.16 9.20
C VAL A 616 -12.39 28.57 9.23
N GLN A 617 -12.08 29.36 8.21
CA GLN A 617 -12.60 30.72 8.05
C GLN A 617 -14.13 30.73 7.86
N VAL A 618 -14.82 31.61 8.60
CA VAL A 618 -16.26 31.85 8.45
C VAL A 618 -16.51 33.04 7.52
N TYR A 619 -17.58 32.99 6.75
CA TYR A 619 -18.00 33.99 5.76
C TYR A 619 -19.43 34.48 6.05
N ASP A 620 -19.74 35.71 5.66
CA ASP A 620 -21.10 36.24 5.70
C ASP A 620 -21.94 35.82 4.48
N ILE A 621 -23.20 36.28 4.45
CA ILE A 621 -24.18 35.99 3.39
C ILE A 621 -23.73 36.38 1.97
N ASN A 622 -22.77 37.30 1.86
CA ASN A 622 -22.21 37.84 0.61
C ASN A 622 -20.83 37.23 0.28
N GLY A 623 -20.32 36.32 1.11
CA GLY A 623 -19.02 35.67 0.91
C GLY A 623 -17.84 36.50 1.40
N LYS A 624 -18.07 37.53 2.23
CA LYS A 624 -16.99 38.29 2.86
C LYS A 624 -16.55 37.59 4.15
N ALA A 625 -15.24 37.42 4.33
CA ALA A 625 -14.69 36.83 5.54
C ALA A 625 -15.05 37.66 6.79
N VAL A 626 -15.57 36.99 7.81
CA VAL A 626 -15.82 37.59 9.13
C VAL A 626 -14.64 37.31 10.06
N ASN A 627 -14.44 38.12 11.11
CA ASN A 627 -13.32 37.93 12.05
C ASN A 627 -13.57 36.77 13.05
N VAL A 628 -13.99 35.61 12.53
CA VAL A 628 -14.31 34.38 13.27
C VAL A 628 -13.75 33.19 12.48
N GLU A 629 -13.12 32.28 13.20
CA GLU A 629 -12.65 31.00 12.67
C GLU A 629 -13.13 29.85 13.56
N LEU A 630 -13.41 28.70 12.95
CA LEU A 630 -13.78 27.48 13.65
C LEU A 630 -12.54 26.62 13.88
N GLY A 631 -12.49 25.93 15.02
CA GLY A 631 -11.41 25.00 15.35
C GLY A 631 -11.39 23.76 14.44
N GLN A 632 -10.27 23.05 14.43
CA GLN A 632 -10.16 21.72 13.81
C GLN A 632 -11.05 20.72 14.54
N ALA A 633 -11.56 19.71 13.82
CA ALA A 633 -12.43 18.67 14.36
C ALA A 633 -13.61 19.22 15.20
N SER A 634 -14.14 20.39 14.83
CA SER A 634 -15.29 21.00 15.50
C SER A 634 -16.58 20.65 14.75
N ASP A 635 -17.63 20.35 15.51
CA ASP A 635 -18.91 19.90 14.99
C ASP A 635 -19.92 21.05 14.95
N TRP A 636 -20.67 21.11 13.84
CA TRP A 636 -21.62 22.18 13.59
C TRP A 636 -22.89 21.64 12.99
N VAL A 637 -24.00 22.23 13.42
CA VAL A 637 -25.29 22.05 12.75
C VAL A 637 -25.27 22.87 11.46
N THR A 638 -25.72 22.26 10.37
CA THR A 638 -26.00 22.92 9.10
C THR A 638 -27.42 22.61 8.66
N ASP A 639 -28.17 23.66 8.36
CA ASP A 639 -29.55 23.56 7.89
C ASP A 639 -29.68 23.95 6.41
N GLN A 640 -28.58 24.44 5.80
CA GLN A 640 -28.61 25.00 4.46
C GLN A 640 -27.26 24.85 3.75
N LEU A 641 -27.31 24.43 2.48
CA LEU A 641 -26.23 24.60 1.52
C LEU A 641 -26.48 25.86 0.69
N LYS A 642 -25.47 26.72 0.53
CA LYS A 642 -25.55 27.94 -0.26
C LYS A 642 -24.36 28.08 -1.20
N THR A 643 -24.61 28.46 -2.44
CA THR A 643 -23.56 28.83 -3.39
C THR A 643 -23.33 30.34 -3.36
N ILE A 644 -22.09 30.76 -3.10
CA ILE A 644 -21.67 32.17 -3.11
C ILE A 644 -20.48 32.28 -4.06
N ASN A 645 -20.62 33.06 -5.13
CA ASN A 645 -19.57 33.25 -6.15
C ASN A 645 -19.00 31.94 -6.74
N GLY A 646 -19.88 30.96 -7.01
CA GLY A 646 -19.50 29.67 -7.59
C GLY A 646 -18.88 28.67 -6.60
N VAL A 647 -18.75 29.01 -5.31
CA VAL A 647 -18.25 28.12 -4.26
C VAL A 647 -19.40 27.71 -3.35
N GLU A 648 -19.46 26.43 -2.98
CA GLU A 648 -20.49 25.89 -2.07
C GLU A 648 -20.09 26.08 -0.59
N TYR A 649 -21.06 26.45 0.24
CA TYR A 649 -20.91 26.69 1.67
C TYR A 649 -22.00 26.00 2.49
N TYR A 650 -21.64 25.51 3.68
CA TYR A 650 -22.58 25.12 4.72
C TYR A 650 -22.90 26.32 5.62
N ARG A 651 -24.17 26.55 5.90
CA ARG A 651 -24.58 27.51 6.93
C ARG A 651 -24.38 26.88 8.30
N VAL A 652 -23.67 27.57 9.19
CA VAL A 652 -23.37 27.05 10.55
C VAL A 652 -23.91 27.95 11.66
N ALA A 653 -24.37 29.16 11.31
CA ALA A 653 -25.18 30.04 12.14
C ALA A 653 -25.89 31.09 11.25
N THR A 654 -26.73 31.95 11.84
CA THR A 654 -27.42 33.04 11.11
C THR A 654 -26.42 33.94 10.38
N ASP A 655 -26.54 33.99 9.05
CA ASP A 655 -25.63 34.68 8.14
C ASP A 655 -24.14 34.31 8.36
N LYS A 656 -23.85 33.06 8.73
CA LYS A 656 -22.49 32.52 8.88
C LYS A 656 -22.34 31.23 8.11
N TYR A 657 -21.33 31.20 7.25
CA TYR A 657 -21.11 30.16 6.27
C TYR A 657 -19.66 29.67 6.34
N ILE A 658 -19.44 28.36 6.21
CA ILE A 658 -18.12 27.77 6.00
C ILE A 658 -18.07 27.07 4.65
N ARG A 659 -16.91 27.06 4.00
CA ARG A 659 -16.79 26.38 2.70
C ARG A 659 -17.00 24.88 2.85
N LYS A 660 -17.74 24.29 1.91
CA LYS A 660 -18.04 22.85 1.87
C LYS A 660 -16.78 22.00 1.82
N ASP A 661 -15.72 22.44 1.14
CA ASP A 661 -14.43 21.75 1.04
C ASP A 661 -13.57 21.78 2.31
N ARG A 662 -14.06 22.41 3.39
CA ARG A 662 -13.39 22.47 4.70
C ARG A 662 -14.08 21.65 5.79
N ALA A 663 -15.15 20.95 5.46
CA ALA A 663 -15.91 20.12 6.39
C ALA A 663 -16.53 18.91 5.70
N TYR A 664 -16.79 17.84 6.46
CA TYR A 664 -17.47 16.64 5.98
C TYR A 664 -18.77 16.43 6.76
N LYS A 665 -19.82 15.92 6.10
CA LYS A 665 -21.08 15.55 6.76
C LYS A 665 -20.93 14.24 7.53
N TYR A 666 -21.58 14.13 8.67
CA TYR A 666 -21.62 12.89 9.45
C TYR A 666 -22.95 12.72 10.19
N VAL A 667 -23.15 11.52 10.73
CA VAL A 667 -24.28 11.14 11.59
C VAL A 667 -23.74 10.60 12.90
N PRO A 668 -24.17 11.09 14.07
CA PRO A 668 -23.85 10.48 15.35
C PRO A 668 -24.33 9.03 15.37
N PHE A 669 -23.46 8.12 15.75
CA PHE A 669 -23.77 6.68 15.76
C PHE A 669 -22.89 6.01 16.80
N SER A 670 -23.48 5.59 17.92
CA SER A 670 -22.74 4.95 19.02
C SER A 670 -23.01 3.45 18.99
N ASP A 671 -21.98 2.66 18.68
CA ASP A 671 -22.04 1.19 18.65
C ASP A 671 -20.63 0.59 18.73
N VAL A 672 -20.53 -0.75 18.74
CA VAL A 672 -19.28 -1.48 18.55
C VAL A 672 -19.31 -2.16 17.18
N VAL A 673 -18.30 -1.88 16.37
CA VAL A 673 -18.07 -2.56 15.09
C VAL A 673 -16.93 -3.56 15.25
N THR A 674 -17.19 -4.82 14.90
CA THR A 674 -16.19 -5.88 14.92
C THR A 674 -15.71 -6.15 13.51
N THR A 675 -14.40 -6.09 13.29
CA THR A 675 -13.79 -6.28 11.97
C THR A 675 -14.01 -7.70 11.47
N SER A 676 -14.48 -7.87 10.23
CA SER A 676 -14.70 -9.21 9.65
C SER A 676 -13.43 -9.81 9.03
N LYS A 677 -12.40 -8.99 8.84
CA LYS A 677 -11.08 -9.31 8.29
C LYS A 677 -10.07 -8.26 8.76
N GLU A 678 -8.79 -8.43 8.42
CA GLU A 678 -7.85 -7.33 8.53
C GLU A 678 -8.37 -6.14 7.72
N THR A 679 -8.66 -5.04 8.40
CA THR A 679 -9.48 -3.95 7.86
C THR A 679 -8.61 -2.70 7.71
N PRO A 680 -8.39 -2.22 6.47
CA PRO A 680 -7.70 -0.96 6.22
C PRO A 680 -8.44 0.21 6.86
N VAL A 681 -7.67 1.17 7.35
CA VAL A 681 -8.22 2.39 7.94
C VAL A 681 -8.10 3.54 6.95
N TYR A 682 -9.15 4.34 6.82
CA TYR A 682 -9.21 5.53 5.97
C TYR A 682 -9.25 6.80 6.81
N ASP A 683 -8.71 7.89 6.31
CA ASP A 683 -8.97 9.21 6.87
C ASP A 683 -10.32 9.77 6.42
N CYS A 684 -10.76 10.90 7.00
CA CYS A 684 -12.03 11.53 6.65
C CYS A 684 -12.08 12.15 5.23
N LYS A 685 -10.97 12.12 4.48
CA LYS A 685 -10.87 12.48 3.06
C LYS A 685 -10.82 11.23 2.15
N GLY A 686 -10.84 10.04 2.73
CA GLY A 686 -10.82 8.76 2.03
C GLY A 686 -9.43 8.29 1.63
N LYS A 687 -8.35 8.90 2.16
CA LYS A 687 -6.99 8.40 1.99
C LYS A 687 -6.80 7.20 2.93
N VAL A 688 -6.34 6.08 2.38
CA VAL A 688 -6.00 4.90 3.18
C VAL A 688 -4.72 5.16 3.99
N SER A 689 -4.71 4.70 5.24
CA SER A 689 -3.52 4.69 6.09
C SER A 689 -2.56 3.61 5.61
N THR A 690 -1.29 3.97 5.39
CA THR A 690 -0.21 3.04 5.03
C THR A 690 0.46 2.40 6.24
N GLU A 691 0.17 2.90 7.45
CA GLU A 691 0.81 2.48 8.70
C GLU A 691 -0.17 1.78 9.68
N LYS A 692 -1.47 1.78 9.38
CA LYS A 692 -2.51 1.30 10.31
C LYS A 692 -3.52 0.41 9.62
N VAL A 693 -3.58 -0.83 10.08
CA VAL A 693 -4.59 -1.85 9.75
C VAL A 693 -5.16 -2.38 11.06
N LEU A 694 -6.47 -2.59 11.11
CA LEU A 694 -7.10 -3.21 12.27
C LEU A 694 -7.10 -4.73 12.08
N ALA A 695 -6.67 -5.46 13.10
CA ALA A 695 -6.67 -6.92 13.07
C ALA A 695 -8.09 -7.46 12.89
N LYS A 696 -8.20 -8.65 12.29
CA LYS A 696 -9.47 -9.36 12.11
C LYS A 696 -10.13 -9.68 13.47
N ASP A 697 -11.45 -9.66 13.50
CA ASP A 697 -12.31 -10.02 14.64
C ASP A 697 -12.00 -9.19 15.90
N THR A 698 -11.57 -7.93 15.72
CA THR A 698 -11.34 -7.00 16.82
C THR A 698 -12.49 -5.99 16.93
N PRO A 699 -13.01 -5.73 18.14
CA PRO A 699 -14.09 -4.77 18.36
C PRO A 699 -13.54 -3.34 18.42
N TRP A 700 -14.23 -2.41 17.79
CA TRP A 700 -13.91 -0.99 17.80
C TRP A 700 -15.16 -0.18 18.11
N TYR A 701 -15.06 0.68 19.11
CA TYR A 701 -16.09 1.66 19.37
C TYR A 701 -16.22 2.60 18.18
N THR A 702 -17.45 2.84 17.74
CA THR A 702 -17.76 3.85 16.75
C THR A 702 -18.70 4.90 17.33
N ASP A 703 -18.44 6.16 17.01
CA ASP A 703 -19.27 7.29 17.42
C ASP A 703 -19.92 8.04 16.25
N ARG A 704 -19.56 7.71 15.01
CA ARG A 704 -20.04 8.38 13.80
C ARG A 704 -20.10 7.47 12.59
N ILE A 705 -21.10 7.73 11.75
CA ILE A 705 -21.18 7.26 10.37
C ILE A 705 -20.94 8.45 9.43
N ALA A 706 -20.18 8.24 8.35
CA ALA A 706 -20.07 9.21 7.26
C ALA A 706 -20.06 8.50 5.90
N LYS A 707 -20.45 9.22 4.84
CA LYS A 707 -20.18 8.82 3.46
C LYS A 707 -18.86 9.48 3.02
N ILE A 708 -17.80 8.70 2.92
CA ILE A 708 -16.48 9.15 2.47
C ILE A 708 -16.26 8.58 1.07
N ASN A 709 -16.07 9.46 0.07
CA ASN A 709 -16.01 9.09 -1.36
C ASN A 709 -17.18 8.19 -1.79
N GLY A 710 -18.40 8.52 -1.34
CA GLY A 710 -19.62 7.77 -1.63
C GLY A 710 -19.78 6.45 -0.85
N THR A 711 -18.80 6.04 -0.05
CA THR A 711 -18.83 4.79 0.72
C THR A 711 -19.24 5.05 2.16
N LYS A 712 -20.20 4.28 2.70
CA LYS A 712 -20.59 4.31 4.12
C LYS A 712 -19.45 3.77 4.98
N MET A 713 -19.01 4.56 5.96
CA MET A 713 -17.92 4.21 6.87
C MET A 713 -18.28 4.52 8.33
N TYR A 714 -17.68 3.76 9.25
CA TYR A 714 -17.74 3.96 10.70
C TYR A 714 -16.44 4.57 11.20
N ARG A 715 -16.50 5.61 12.03
CA ARG A 715 -15.31 6.20 12.66
C ARG A 715 -14.88 5.33 13.83
N VAL A 716 -13.62 4.93 13.89
CA VAL A 716 -13.06 4.07 14.96
C VAL A 716 -12.00 4.78 15.80
N ALA A 717 -11.46 5.90 15.31
CA ALA A 717 -10.65 6.84 16.08
C ALA A 717 -10.61 8.21 15.38
N THR A 718 -9.89 9.17 15.96
CA THR A 718 -9.67 10.50 15.35
C THR A 718 -9.09 10.33 13.95
N ASN A 719 -9.82 10.81 12.95
CA ASN A 719 -9.43 10.70 11.54
C ASN A 719 -9.16 9.26 11.07
N MET A 720 -9.86 8.27 11.64
CA MET A 720 -9.72 6.85 11.29
C MET A 720 -11.10 6.24 11.09
N TRP A 721 -11.34 5.70 9.90
CA TRP A 721 -12.62 5.20 9.42
C TRP A 721 -12.47 3.82 8.80
N VAL A 722 -13.46 2.96 8.99
CA VAL A 722 -13.54 1.63 8.39
C VAL A 722 -14.79 1.50 7.54
N LYS A 723 -14.71 0.75 6.44
CA LYS A 723 -15.86 0.53 5.57
C LYS A 723 -16.91 -0.29 6.28
N ALA A 724 -18.18 0.12 6.16
CA ALA A 724 -19.29 -0.61 6.76
C ALA A 724 -19.44 -2.04 6.21
N SER A 725 -18.92 -2.33 5.00
CA SER A 725 -18.93 -3.66 4.39
C SER A 725 -17.85 -4.62 4.92
N GLU A 726 -16.92 -4.13 5.75
CA GLU A 726 -15.78 -4.90 6.25
C GLU A 726 -15.86 -5.15 7.77
N VAL A 727 -16.96 -4.73 8.38
CA VAL A 727 -17.25 -4.88 9.80
C VAL A 727 -18.70 -5.34 9.99
N HIS A 728 -18.99 -5.91 11.14
CA HIS A 728 -20.36 -6.21 11.58
C HIS A 728 -20.65 -5.49 12.90
N LEU A 729 -21.92 -5.16 13.14
CA LEU A 729 -22.38 -4.58 14.40
C LEU A 729 -22.69 -5.72 15.37
N GLU A 730 -22.28 -5.58 16.62
CA GLU A 730 -22.69 -6.48 17.69
C GLU A 730 -24.00 -5.96 18.28
N HIS A 731 -25.08 -6.74 18.17
CA HIS A 731 -26.42 -6.39 18.67
C HIS A 731 -26.73 -7.01 20.02
#